data_AF-A0A9Q0M3C8-F1
#
_entry.id   AF-A0A9Q0M3C8-F1
#
_cell.length_a   1.000
_cell.length_b   1.000
_cell.length_c   1.000
_cell.angle_alpha   90.00
_cell.angle_beta   90.00
_cell.angle_gamma   90.00
#
_symmetry.space_group_name_H-M   'P 1'
#
loop_
_entity.id
_entity.type
_entity.pdbx_description
1 polymer ?
#
loop_
_entity_poly.entity_id
_entity_poly.type
_entity_poly.pdbx_seq_one_letter_code
_entity_poly.pdbx_strand_id
1 'polypeptide(L)'
;MTDAHQIEEYFRKILLPTIIFNLYEIGTSINDFITAIQPYIKSVSKWLTQYLDKNSKSKLFNIDKIEGIEPSVWSNLYGLIGKMDILVSISQLVNKYTRGIVPLELKTGRHSCSNSHMAQLILYTYLISASNKNMKSNNGYLIYLKDEPKTILVPSNEHVFRDLMISRNEFIQYVHQFEDVKEISNPDELLIKGPLPIVNERICNNCERLPDCSLILKCFDSKYMGDQKFNLADESTAHLDESDMQFFKKTISLLELEKRHQSNNDMSEHFWNFSSEKCESSLIGLSKMQIIRMDSGFVTFKRSSKAPMPSKLFTLNKKQIVNYSQFEGRRVVLSEEIADSTKMFNVYGMYCKRLCIAEGYVKKFSEDLQFIDVFLNDDDNNVGLESGSNKIYRLDFLNNQTNKVMAINFSNILRLMILDDKSRELRDIIIRGRFPSHNTNTCIVPSISNLFNSSFLSNLNGQQKRAVIGVLRTKCSLIYGSPGSGKTQTIVALVQALAKLGYSTLVTSFTHVAVDNILLKLMQTDSVQSKEIDFVRIGQKSRINPDLKEYSDYHRIEKWLENGDLSSLESFYNNIPIVASTCLGVASHPLFFKRTFDFCILDEASQVFLATSLGPLFVAKNFVLVGDQKQLPPVCGNRVARQHGLDESLFYRLLTFCDSNNVLANSDPDVAFERFEDYLINKNSVTIDSVRIFPLFIQYRMNRVIMELSNNITYAGKLRCANKNVELATLRCFLSEKGDPTGSFEKSYLRKAISSNLDDSVIFIDTDRVVNACENVSDSQTDLQVDGEIVSNKNCGYVYNDFEAHLIVQLTQTLMAVYQKGGLTLSDIGVISPFKRQVIHLRELFGEEFVKQYKLEINTVDQYQGRDKEVIIYSCVKSYFKNDDDNSPKLPNSAIGVVFSELLKDERRLNVAVTRAKKKLIIIGNRSSLKHYSPFQKLLTSMQPHQFVKLCEHNYDDLLDTLPKNLN
;
A
#
# COMPACT_ATOMS: atom_id res chain seq x y z
N MET A 1 1.27 42.84 -1.90
CA MET A 1 0.70 43.01 -0.55
C MET A 1 1.87 43.22 0.41
N THR A 2 2.04 44.42 0.95
CA THR A 2 3.09 44.72 1.96
C THR A 2 2.49 45.19 3.28
N ASP A 3 1.22 45.56 3.27
CA ASP A 3 0.48 46.03 4.42
C ASP A 3 0.08 44.88 5.36
N ALA A 4 0.18 45.11 6.67
CA ALA A 4 -0.08 44.10 7.69
C ALA A 4 -1.53 43.60 7.69
N HIS A 5 -2.51 44.49 7.42
CA HIS A 5 -3.92 44.09 7.35
C HIS A 5 -4.18 43.19 6.14
N GLN A 6 -3.59 43.50 4.98
CA GLN A 6 -3.68 42.64 3.80
C GLN A 6 -3.09 41.24 4.04
N ILE A 7 -1.94 41.16 4.72
CA ILE A 7 -1.29 39.89 5.06
C ILE A 7 -2.15 39.08 6.05
N GLU A 8 -2.72 39.75 7.06
CA GLU A 8 -3.64 39.11 8.00
C GLU A 8 -4.89 38.56 7.30
N GLU A 9 -5.48 39.35 6.39
CA GLU A 9 -6.66 38.93 5.62
C GLU A 9 -6.35 37.71 4.75
N TYR A 10 -5.19 37.69 4.08
CA TYR A 10 -4.71 36.54 3.31
C TYR A 10 -4.52 35.32 4.20
N PHE A 11 -3.85 35.47 5.34
CA PHE A 11 -3.63 34.39 6.30
C PHE A 11 -4.95 33.79 6.78
N ARG A 12 -5.93 34.62 7.18
CA ARG A 12 -7.22 34.16 7.69
C ARG A 12 -8.06 33.45 6.63
N LYS A 13 -8.08 33.96 5.40
CA LYS A 13 -8.94 33.42 4.33
C LYS A 13 -8.35 32.20 3.63
N ILE A 14 -7.03 32.16 3.45
CA ILE A 14 -6.39 31.18 2.55
C ILE A 14 -5.54 30.17 3.34
N LEU A 15 -4.70 30.63 4.27
CA LEU A 15 -3.75 29.75 4.97
C LEU A 15 -4.34 29.08 6.21
N LEU A 16 -5.21 29.76 6.94
CA LEU A 16 -5.78 29.23 8.17
C LEU A 16 -6.55 27.91 7.95
N PRO A 17 -7.37 27.75 6.88
CA PRO A 17 -8.02 26.48 6.59
C PRO A 17 -7.05 25.31 6.33
N THR A 18 -5.85 25.58 5.78
CA THR A 18 -4.91 24.52 5.39
C THR A 18 -4.11 23.94 6.56
N ILE A 19 -4.05 24.65 7.69
CA ILE A 19 -3.24 24.27 8.86
C ILE A 19 -4.05 23.71 10.05
N ILE A 20 -5.36 23.54 9.91
CA ILE A 20 -6.25 23.12 11.01
C ILE A 20 -5.82 21.80 11.64
N PHE A 21 -5.40 20.83 10.83
CA PHE A 21 -4.87 19.56 11.34
C PHE A 21 -3.62 19.75 12.20
N ASN A 22 -2.73 20.67 11.82
CA ASN A 22 -1.53 21.00 12.59
C ASN A 22 -1.90 21.66 13.93
N LEU A 23 -2.91 22.55 13.92
CA LEU A 23 -3.42 23.18 15.14
C LEU A 23 -4.02 22.13 16.09
N TYR A 24 -4.79 21.20 15.53
CA TYR A 24 -5.32 20.08 16.29
C TYR A 24 -4.22 19.18 16.84
N GLU A 25 -3.18 18.86 16.06
CA GLU A 25 -2.04 18.05 16.50
C GLU A 25 -1.31 18.70 17.68
N ILE A 26 -1.06 20.01 17.61
CA ILE A 26 -0.37 20.77 18.67
C ILE A 26 -1.30 20.98 19.88
N GLY A 27 -2.63 21.00 19.67
CA GLY A 27 -3.62 21.24 20.74
C GLY A 27 -3.87 22.70 21.04
N THR A 28 -3.74 23.54 20.02
CA THR A 28 -3.92 25.00 20.14
C THR A 28 -5.23 25.41 19.48
N SER A 29 -5.97 26.33 20.10
CA SER A 29 -7.17 26.88 19.47
C SER A 29 -6.81 27.80 18.30
N ILE A 30 -7.74 27.97 17.36
CA ILE A 30 -7.57 28.91 16.24
C ILE A 30 -7.28 30.33 16.77
N ASN A 31 -7.97 30.75 17.83
CA ASN A 31 -7.80 32.08 18.42
C ASN A 31 -6.42 32.27 19.04
N ASP A 32 -5.95 31.30 19.83
CA ASP A 32 -4.63 31.38 20.45
C ASP A 32 -3.51 31.40 19.40
N PHE A 33 -3.69 30.62 18.32
CA PHE A 33 -2.76 30.60 17.21
C PHE A 33 -2.70 31.92 16.45
N ILE A 34 -3.87 32.52 16.16
CA ILE A 34 -3.96 33.85 15.57
C ILE A 34 -3.21 34.85 16.44
N THR A 35 -3.44 34.87 17.75
CA THR A 35 -2.74 35.75 18.68
C THR A 35 -1.23 35.52 18.69
N ALA A 36 -0.78 34.27 18.59
CA ALA A 36 0.64 33.93 18.52
C ALA A 36 1.31 34.36 17.19
N ILE A 37 0.57 34.40 16.09
CA ILE A 37 1.07 34.81 14.76
C ILE A 37 1.11 36.33 14.58
N GLN A 38 0.29 37.10 15.29
CA GLN A 38 0.21 38.55 15.15
C GLN A 38 1.56 39.30 15.15
N PRO A 39 2.52 39.00 16.05
CA PRO A 39 3.85 39.62 16.01
C PRO A 39 4.61 39.34 14.70
N TYR A 40 4.45 38.14 14.13
CA TYR A 40 5.10 37.75 12.87
C TYR A 40 4.48 38.47 11.68
N ILE A 41 3.15 38.68 11.65
CA ILE A 41 2.50 39.44 10.56
C ILE A 41 3.09 40.86 10.48
N LYS A 42 3.21 41.53 11.63
CA LYS A 42 3.81 42.87 11.71
C LYS A 42 5.27 42.87 11.27
N SER A 43 6.04 41.89 11.73
CA SER A 43 7.45 41.73 11.38
C SER A 43 7.66 41.46 9.88
N VAL A 44 6.86 40.57 9.29
CA VAL A 44 6.87 40.26 7.84
C VAL A 44 6.50 41.50 7.02
N SER A 45 5.46 42.25 7.42
CA SER A 45 5.10 43.51 6.77
C SER A 45 6.23 44.53 6.78
N LYS A 46 6.90 44.70 7.94
CA LYS A 46 8.07 45.58 8.10
C LYS A 46 9.23 45.13 7.19
N TRP A 47 9.52 43.83 7.15
CA TRP A 47 10.59 43.27 6.32
C TRP A 47 10.31 43.43 4.82
N LEU A 48 9.10 43.09 4.37
CA LEU A 48 8.69 43.25 2.98
C LEU A 48 8.78 44.72 2.55
N THR A 49 8.31 45.65 3.39
CA THR A 49 8.41 47.08 3.12
C THR A 49 9.87 47.52 2.98
N GLN A 50 10.77 47.03 3.84
CA GLN A 50 12.19 47.39 3.79
C GLN A 50 12.91 46.91 2.52
N TYR A 51 12.63 45.68 2.05
CA TYR A 51 13.38 45.03 0.98
C TYR A 51 12.72 45.08 -0.41
N LEU A 52 11.41 45.39 -0.48
CA LEU A 52 10.70 45.65 -1.74
C LEU A 52 10.64 47.15 -2.10
N ASP A 53 10.67 48.06 -1.12
CA ASP A 53 10.74 49.49 -1.41
C ASP A 53 12.11 49.88 -1.93
N LYS A 54 12.17 50.31 -3.20
CA LYS A 54 13.40 50.75 -3.87
C LYS A 54 14.03 51.97 -3.19
N ASN A 55 13.28 52.79 -2.47
CA ASN A 55 13.74 54.06 -1.88
C ASN A 55 14.31 53.95 -0.46
N SER A 56 14.21 52.79 0.19
CA SER A 56 14.77 52.57 1.54
C SER A 56 16.30 52.65 1.55
N LYS A 57 16.89 53.47 2.43
CA LYS A 57 18.34 53.75 2.48
C LYS A 57 19.13 52.76 3.34
N SER A 58 18.49 51.94 4.17
CA SER A 58 19.13 51.01 5.12
C SER A 58 18.79 49.55 4.80
N LYS A 59 19.22 49.04 3.64
CA LYS A 59 19.00 47.64 3.24
C LYS A 59 20.28 47.03 2.66
N LEU A 60 20.47 45.74 2.93
CA LEU A 60 21.62 44.97 2.45
C LEU A 60 21.56 44.72 0.94
N PHE A 61 20.34 44.57 0.39
CA PHE A 61 20.07 44.27 -1.01
C PHE A 61 18.65 44.73 -1.40
N ASN A 62 18.39 44.79 -2.71
CA ASN A 62 17.05 44.86 -3.29
C ASN A 62 16.63 43.49 -3.81
N ILE A 63 15.36 43.14 -3.67
CA ILE A 63 14.78 41.98 -4.37
C ILE A 63 14.36 42.43 -5.77
N ASP A 64 15.02 41.89 -6.79
CA ASP A 64 14.72 42.20 -8.19
C ASP A 64 13.62 41.26 -8.71
N LYS A 65 13.69 39.96 -8.37
CA LYS A 65 12.74 38.93 -8.82
C LYS A 65 12.74 37.73 -7.86
N ILE A 66 11.58 37.11 -7.65
CA ILE A 66 11.46 35.80 -7.00
C ILE A 66 11.72 34.72 -8.06
N GLU A 67 12.75 33.90 -7.85
CA GLU A 67 13.07 32.78 -8.75
C GLU A 67 12.34 31.50 -8.34
N GLY A 68 11.98 31.35 -7.07
CA GLY A 68 11.16 30.24 -6.58
C GLY A 68 10.83 30.36 -5.09
N ILE A 69 9.73 29.72 -4.68
CA ILE A 69 9.32 29.52 -3.28
C ILE A 69 9.36 28.02 -3.02
N GLU A 70 9.92 27.60 -1.90
CA GLU A 70 10.16 26.19 -1.59
C GLU A 70 10.92 25.38 -2.69
N PRO A 71 11.86 25.96 -3.48
CA PRO A 71 12.43 25.22 -4.60
C PRO A 71 13.26 24.04 -4.11
N SER A 72 12.99 22.88 -4.71
CA SER A 72 13.81 21.68 -4.53
C SER A 72 14.99 21.71 -5.51
N VAL A 73 16.20 21.48 -5.00
CA VAL A 73 17.43 21.42 -5.79
C VAL A 73 18.16 20.13 -5.47
N TRP A 74 18.34 19.31 -6.50
CA TRP A 74 19.00 18.01 -6.41
C TRP A 74 20.38 18.10 -7.05
N SER A 75 21.41 17.72 -6.30
CA SER A 75 22.79 17.67 -6.81
C SER A 75 23.34 16.27 -6.66
N ASN A 76 23.54 15.59 -7.80
CA ASN A 76 24.28 14.34 -7.88
C ASN A 76 25.79 14.56 -7.66
N LEU A 77 26.32 15.75 -7.95
CA LEU A 77 27.72 16.10 -7.72
C LEU A 77 28.09 16.03 -6.24
N TYR A 78 27.18 16.47 -5.36
CA TYR A 78 27.38 16.45 -3.91
C TYR A 78 26.58 15.33 -3.21
N GLY A 79 25.68 14.65 -3.91
CA GLY A 79 24.77 13.68 -3.31
C GLY A 79 23.90 14.32 -2.23
N LEU A 80 23.36 15.51 -2.51
CA LEU A 80 22.56 16.33 -1.60
C LEU A 80 21.26 16.73 -2.27
N ILE A 81 20.20 16.78 -1.46
CA ILE A 81 18.89 17.33 -1.83
C ILE A 81 18.61 18.48 -0.86
N GLY A 82 18.29 19.64 -1.40
CA GLY A 82 17.90 20.81 -0.61
C GLY A 82 16.51 21.29 -0.97
N LYS A 83 15.70 21.63 0.03
CA LYS A 83 14.44 22.35 -0.13
C LYS A 83 14.59 23.69 0.56
N MET A 84 14.75 24.74 -0.22
CA MET A 84 15.05 26.09 0.29
C MET A 84 13.76 26.86 0.53
N ASP A 85 13.67 27.75 1.50
CA ASP A 85 12.42 28.50 1.72
C ASP A 85 12.10 29.45 0.55
N ILE A 86 13.05 30.30 0.16
CA ILE A 86 12.86 31.25 -0.95
C ILE A 86 14.17 31.41 -1.73
N LEU A 87 14.08 31.44 -3.05
CA LEU A 87 15.17 31.77 -3.96
C LEU A 87 14.86 33.09 -4.68
N VAL A 88 15.75 34.07 -4.58
CA VAL A 88 15.54 35.41 -5.14
C VAL A 88 16.74 35.90 -5.95
N SER A 89 16.46 36.62 -7.03
CA SER A 89 17.43 37.50 -7.69
C SER A 89 17.48 38.83 -6.95
N ILE A 90 18.68 39.23 -6.54
CA ILE A 90 18.93 40.45 -5.79
C ILE A 90 19.97 41.35 -6.48
N SER A 91 19.89 42.65 -6.18
CA SER A 91 20.94 43.64 -6.47
C SER A 91 21.52 44.20 -5.17
N GLN A 92 22.82 43.96 -4.93
CA GLN A 92 23.51 44.34 -3.70
C GLN A 92 24.03 45.79 -3.78
N LEU A 93 23.86 46.56 -2.69
CA LEU A 93 24.17 48.01 -2.67
C LEU A 93 25.54 48.34 -2.05
N VAL A 94 26.15 47.42 -1.28
CA VAL A 94 27.14 47.80 -0.26
C VAL A 94 28.60 47.94 -0.75
N ASN A 95 29.04 47.49 -1.94
CA ASN A 95 30.40 47.83 -2.44
C ASN A 95 30.71 47.61 -3.94
N LYS A 96 29.70 47.36 -4.77
CA LYS A 96 29.65 47.32 -6.25
C LYS A 96 28.26 46.75 -6.58
N TYR A 97 27.59 47.22 -7.65
CA TYR A 97 26.32 46.63 -8.09
C TYR A 97 26.57 45.19 -8.56
N THR A 98 26.48 44.23 -7.65
CA THR A 98 26.51 42.80 -7.96
C THR A 98 25.09 42.28 -7.97
N ARG A 99 24.67 41.78 -9.14
CA ARG A 99 23.45 40.99 -9.26
C ARG A 99 23.77 39.53 -8.95
N GLY A 100 22.92 38.88 -8.18
CA GLY A 100 23.07 37.47 -7.81
C GLY A 100 21.74 36.85 -7.42
N ILE A 101 21.63 35.55 -7.64
CA ILE A 101 20.56 34.70 -7.13
C ILE A 101 21.02 34.14 -5.79
N VAL A 102 20.24 34.34 -4.74
CA VAL A 102 20.61 33.95 -3.39
C VAL A 102 19.47 33.21 -2.70
N PRO A 103 19.78 32.21 -1.86
CA PRO A 103 18.79 31.59 -0.99
C PRO A 103 18.50 32.50 0.21
N LEU A 104 17.22 32.61 0.56
CA LEU A 104 16.76 33.16 1.82
C LEU A 104 16.24 32.02 2.69
N GLU A 105 16.78 31.89 3.89
CA GLU A 105 16.34 30.92 4.89
C GLU A 105 15.59 31.65 6.01
N LEU A 106 14.35 31.25 6.28
CA LEU A 106 13.46 31.86 7.25
C LEU A 106 13.52 31.11 8.58
N LYS A 107 13.62 31.85 9.69
CA LYS A 107 13.59 31.30 11.05
C LYS A 107 12.57 32.03 11.92
N THR A 108 11.76 31.27 12.63
CA THR A 108 10.70 31.75 13.51
C THR A 108 11.14 31.90 14.98
N GLY A 109 12.31 31.39 15.35
CA GLY A 109 12.87 31.46 16.70
C GLY A 109 13.60 32.76 17.03
N ARG A 110 14.18 32.84 18.25
CA ARG A 110 15.10 33.94 18.63
C ARG A 110 16.33 33.94 17.72
N HIS A 111 16.94 35.12 17.56
CA HIS A 111 18.19 35.34 16.82
C HIS A 111 19.37 34.59 17.46
N SER A 112 19.51 33.29 17.21
CA SER A 112 20.54 32.43 17.81
C SER A 112 21.82 32.32 16.98
N CYS A 113 21.75 32.62 15.67
CA CYS A 113 22.82 32.40 14.68
C CYS A 113 23.53 31.06 14.88
N SER A 114 22.77 29.98 15.09
CA SER A 114 23.35 28.68 15.40
C SER A 114 24.21 28.17 14.24
N ASN A 115 25.26 27.40 14.57
CA ASN A 115 26.10 26.75 13.57
C ASN A 115 25.29 25.89 12.59
N SER A 116 24.20 25.27 13.06
CA SER A 116 23.28 24.50 12.22
C SER A 116 22.56 25.36 11.18
N HIS A 117 22.09 26.56 11.54
CA HIS A 117 21.44 27.46 10.57
C HIS A 117 22.44 27.96 9.52
N MET A 118 23.66 28.30 9.93
CA MET A 118 24.71 28.71 9.00
C MET A 118 25.12 27.57 8.07
N ALA A 119 25.27 26.35 8.60
CA ALA A 119 25.60 25.16 7.82
C ALA A 119 24.54 24.86 6.74
N GLN A 120 23.24 24.90 7.10
CA GLN A 120 22.13 24.71 6.15
C GLN A 120 22.23 25.70 4.97
N LEU A 121 22.41 26.97 5.29
CA LEU A 121 22.47 28.02 4.28
C LEU A 121 23.73 27.92 3.40
N ILE A 122 24.88 27.55 3.99
CA ILE A 122 26.10 27.25 3.21
C ILE A 122 25.82 26.11 2.23
N LEU A 123 25.22 25.00 2.64
CA LEU A 123 24.87 23.90 1.72
C LEU A 123 23.97 24.38 0.57
N TYR A 124 22.99 25.24 0.84
CA TYR A 124 22.13 25.81 -0.20
C TYR A 124 22.90 26.67 -1.21
N THR A 125 23.87 27.48 -0.76
CA THR A 125 24.69 28.29 -1.69
C THR A 125 25.47 27.41 -2.67
N TYR A 126 26.02 26.27 -2.21
CA TYR A 126 26.74 25.32 -3.07
C TYR A 126 25.81 24.54 -3.99
N LEU A 127 24.60 24.16 -3.52
CA LEU A 127 23.59 23.54 -4.38
C LEU A 127 23.18 24.45 -5.53
N ILE A 128 23.00 25.75 -5.25
CA ILE A 128 22.69 26.75 -6.29
C ILE A 128 23.86 26.90 -7.26
N SER A 129 25.10 27.04 -6.77
CA SER A 129 26.26 27.21 -7.64
C SER A 129 26.48 26.00 -8.56
N ALA A 130 26.23 24.78 -8.06
CA ALA A 130 26.30 23.56 -8.87
C ALA A 130 25.26 23.55 -10.00
N SER A 131 24.05 24.06 -9.74
CA SER A 131 23.00 24.15 -10.74
C SER A 131 23.18 25.30 -11.75
N ASN A 132 23.96 26.34 -11.41
CA ASN A 132 24.11 27.56 -12.21
C ASN A 132 25.58 28.03 -12.30
N LYS A 133 26.35 27.48 -13.25
CA LYS A 133 27.79 27.75 -13.42
C LYS A 133 28.20 29.21 -13.72
N ASN A 134 27.25 30.08 -14.11
CA ASN A 134 27.52 31.47 -14.51
C ASN A 134 27.43 32.49 -13.36
N MET A 135 27.29 32.03 -12.11
CA MET A 135 27.05 32.87 -10.95
C MET A 135 28.33 33.31 -10.23
N LYS A 136 28.37 34.59 -9.82
CA LYS A 136 29.53 35.22 -9.16
C LYS A 136 29.37 35.43 -7.64
N SER A 137 28.21 35.15 -7.07
CA SER A 137 27.93 35.35 -5.64
C SER A 137 27.45 34.04 -5.00
N ASN A 138 28.19 33.56 -4.01
CA ASN A 138 27.87 32.36 -3.22
C ASN A 138 27.38 32.74 -1.81
N ASN A 139 26.58 33.80 -1.70
CA ASN A 139 26.09 34.27 -0.41
C ASN A 139 24.65 33.82 -0.17
N GLY A 140 24.30 33.57 1.09
CA GLY A 140 22.92 33.36 1.52
C GLY A 140 22.52 34.37 2.59
N TYR A 141 21.22 34.51 2.81
CA TYR A 141 20.70 35.38 3.88
C TYR A 141 19.79 34.60 4.83
N LEU A 142 20.07 34.72 6.12
CA LEU A 142 19.23 34.18 7.19
C LEU A 142 18.30 35.28 7.69
N ILE A 143 17.01 35.01 7.73
CA ILE A 143 15.97 35.96 8.10
C ILE A 143 15.25 35.45 9.33
N TYR A 144 15.38 36.17 10.42
CA TYR A 144 14.64 35.89 11.65
C TYR A 144 13.43 36.79 11.73
N LEU A 145 12.25 36.19 11.83
CA LEU A 145 10.97 36.89 11.70
C LEU A 145 10.33 37.26 13.04
N LYS A 146 10.88 36.83 14.18
CA LYS A 146 10.26 37.05 15.48
C LYS A 146 10.52 38.47 16.02
N ASP A 147 9.45 39.13 16.49
CA ASP A 147 9.42 40.46 17.09
C ASP A 147 9.85 41.59 16.13
N GLU A 148 11.16 41.70 15.87
CA GLU A 148 11.72 42.59 14.85
C GLU A 148 12.50 41.77 13.80
N PRO A 149 12.23 42.00 12.51
CA PRO A 149 12.87 41.23 11.47
C PRO A 149 14.36 41.58 11.38
N LYS A 150 15.22 40.57 11.43
CA LYS A 150 16.67 40.74 11.26
C LYS A 150 17.13 39.88 10.09
N THR A 151 17.91 40.50 9.21
CA THR A 151 18.54 39.82 8.08
C THR A 151 20.03 39.77 8.28
N ILE A 152 20.60 38.57 8.16
CA ILE A 152 22.01 38.29 8.42
C ILE A 152 22.61 37.69 7.15
N LEU A 153 23.70 38.29 6.67
CA LEU A 153 24.49 37.75 5.56
C LEU A 153 25.31 36.56 6.07
N VAL A 154 25.17 35.42 5.41
CA VAL A 154 26.04 34.25 5.62
C VAL A 154 26.87 34.07 4.34
N PRO A 155 28.18 34.40 4.37
CA PRO A 155 29.03 34.22 3.21
C PRO A 155 29.32 32.73 2.99
N SER A 156 29.59 32.33 1.74
CA SER A 156 30.15 31.01 1.46
C SER A 156 31.44 30.80 2.22
N ASN A 157 31.63 29.59 2.74
CA ASN A 157 32.86 29.19 3.39
C ASN A 157 33.27 27.78 2.91
N GLU A 158 34.34 27.71 2.12
CA GLU A 158 34.82 26.47 1.51
C GLU A 158 35.29 25.45 2.56
N HIS A 159 35.89 25.91 3.65
CA HIS A 159 36.35 25.03 4.72
C HIS A 159 35.18 24.39 5.45
N VAL A 160 34.16 25.19 5.81
CA VAL A 160 32.94 24.67 6.45
C VAL A 160 32.20 23.73 5.50
N PHE A 161 32.09 24.07 4.21
CA PHE A 161 31.46 23.19 3.23
C PHE A 161 32.20 21.86 3.12
N ARG A 162 33.55 21.87 3.04
CA ARG A 162 34.37 20.65 3.03
C ARG A 162 34.09 19.78 4.25
N ASP A 163 34.06 20.36 5.45
CA ASP A 163 33.87 19.62 6.70
C ASP A 163 32.44 19.03 6.78
N LEU A 164 31.43 19.75 6.27
CA LEU A 164 30.06 19.24 6.12
C LEU A 164 29.98 18.08 5.12
N MET A 165 30.72 18.14 4.01
CA MET A 165 30.79 17.06 3.03
C MET A 165 31.47 15.80 3.59
N ILE A 166 32.52 15.97 4.41
CA ILE A 166 33.13 14.85 5.15
C ILE A 166 32.10 14.20 6.07
N SER A 167 31.41 15.01 6.88
CA SER A 167 30.36 14.53 7.79
C SER A 167 29.23 13.81 7.05
N ARG A 168 28.84 14.32 5.87
CA ARG A 168 27.85 13.69 4.98
C ARG A 168 28.34 12.33 4.48
N ASN A 169 29.60 12.23 4.08
CA ASN A 169 30.18 10.97 3.60
C ASN A 169 30.31 9.93 4.71
N GLU A 170 30.68 10.35 5.92
CA GLU A 170 30.66 9.48 7.10
C GLU A 170 29.24 8.99 7.40
N PHE A 171 28.24 9.87 7.37
CA PHE A 171 26.84 9.50 7.56
C PHE A 171 26.36 8.48 6.53
N ILE A 172 26.71 8.65 5.25
CA ILE A 172 26.25 7.77 4.17
C ILE A 172 26.76 6.34 4.32
N GLN A 173 27.93 6.14 4.94
CA GLN A 173 28.44 4.80 5.23
C GLN A 173 27.45 4.02 6.10
N TYR A 174 26.76 4.67 7.05
CA TYR A 174 25.76 4.02 7.89
C TYR A 174 24.42 3.79 7.19
N VAL A 175 24.10 4.58 6.18
CA VAL A 175 22.87 4.43 5.38
C VAL A 175 23.03 3.33 4.32
N HIS A 176 24.21 3.23 3.69
CA HIS A 176 24.55 2.27 2.62
C HIS A 176 25.37 1.07 3.11
N GLN A 177 25.41 0.81 4.42
CA GLN A 177 26.21 -0.24 5.08
C GLN A 177 26.07 -1.66 4.50
N PHE A 178 25.14 -1.90 3.57
CA PHE A 178 24.69 -3.22 3.16
C PHE A 178 24.50 -3.42 1.64
N GLU A 179 24.99 -2.51 0.78
CA GLU A 179 24.90 -2.71 -0.68
C GLU A 179 25.79 -3.86 -1.18
N ASP A 180 26.90 -4.16 -0.49
CA ASP A 180 27.89 -5.17 -0.92
C ASP A 180 27.74 -6.56 -0.27
N VAL A 181 26.70 -6.81 0.53
CA VAL A 181 26.55 -8.10 1.23
C VAL A 181 25.86 -9.12 0.32
N LYS A 182 26.59 -10.20 -0.01
CA LYS A 182 26.08 -11.42 -0.68
C LYS A 182 24.74 -11.89 -0.06
N GLU A 183 23.92 -12.61 -0.84
CA GLU A 183 22.62 -13.16 -0.39
C GLU A 183 22.69 -13.65 1.07
N ILE A 184 22.04 -12.91 1.96
CA ILE A 184 22.05 -13.20 3.40
C ILE A 184 21.09 -14.35 3.63
N SER A 185 21.64 -15.53 3.93
CA SER A 185 20.85 -16.75 4.20
C SER A 185 20.31 -16.80 5.62
N ASN A 186 20.99 -16.15 6.58
CA ASN A 186 20.60 -16.10 7.98
C ASN A 186 20.38 -14.65 8.46
N PRO A 187 19.15 -14.26 8.86
CA PRO A 187 18.86 -12.92 9.37
C PRO A 187 19.65 -12.52 10.63
N ASP A 188 20.12 -13.49 11.42
CA ASP A 188 20.88 -13.20 12.65
C ASP A 188 22.31 -12.70 12.39
N GLU A 189 22.83 -12.93 11.18
CA GLU A 189 24.11 -12.40 10.71
C GLU A 189 24.01 -10.94 10.30
N LEU A 190 22.78 -10.39 10.26
CA LEU A 190 22.54 -9.02 9.88
C LEU A 190 23.01 -8.05 10.97
N LEU A 191 24.09 -7.35 10.65
CA LEU A 191 24.72 -6.41 11.55
C LEU A 191 24.23 -4.98 11.30
N ILE A 192 23.12 -4.57 11.90
CA ILE A 192 22.59 -3.20 11.76
C ILE A 192 23.40 -2.25 12.65
N LYS A 193 24.22 -1.36 12.07
CA LYS A 193 25.01 -0.40 12.86
C LYS A 193 24.57 1.04 12.62
N GLY A 194 24.28 1.73 13.71
CA GLY A 194 24.18 3.19 13.70
C GLY A 194 25.56 3.85 13.79
N PRO A 195 25.60 5.19 13.63
CA PRO A 195 26.76 5.98 14.03
C PRO A 195 27.17 5.67 15.47
N LEU A 196 28.47 5.77 15.77
CA LEU A 196 28.95 5.58 17.12
C LEU A 196 28.24 6.57 18.07
N PRO A 197 27.78 6.12 19.26
CA PRO A 197 27.14 7.01 20.20
C PRO A 197 28.09 8.12 20.63
N ILE A 198 27.55 9.32 20.85
CA ILE A 198 28.32 10.48 21.26
C ILE A 198 28.76 10.29 22.71
N VAL A 199 30.01 10.59 23.04
CA VAL A 199 30.57 10.50 24.41
C VAL A 199 30.15 11.70 25.29
N ASN A 200 28.93 12.21 25.12
CA ASN A 200 28.45 13.39 25.85
C ASN A 200 27.07 13.11 26.47
N GLU A 201 27.08 12.74 27.74
CA GLU A 201 25.88 12.41 28.51
C GLU A 201 24.84 13.54 28.52
N ARG A 202 25.25 14.80 28.54
CA ARG A 202 24.29 15.93 28.54
C ARG A 202 23.52 16.02 27.23
N ILE A 203 24.16 15.70 26.11
CA ILE A 203 23.50 15.64 24.80
C ILE A 203 22.62 14.40 24.72
N CYS A 204 23.13 13.24 25.14
CA CYS A 204 22.40 11.97 25.12
C CYS A 204 21.16 11.98 26.02
N ASN A 205 21.24 12.57 27.21
CA ASN A 205 20.11 12.69 28.15
C ASN A 205 18.95 13.52 27.61
N ASN A 206 19.24 14.48 26.71
CA ASN A 206 18.21 15.29 26.05
C ASN A 206 17.86 14.77 24.65
N CYS A 207 18.40 13.61 24.26
CA CYS A 207 18.13 13.03 22.96
C CYS A 207 16.80 12.27 22.98
N GLU A 208 15.84 12.73 22.19
CA GLU A 208 14.54 12.06 22.03
C GLU A 208 14.66 10.62 21.46
N ARG A 209 15.80 10.31 20.85
CA ARG A 209 16.13 8.99 20.26
C ARG A 209 16.95 8.10 21.17
N LEU A 210 17.11 8.46 22.46
CA LEU A 210 17.88 7.66 23.41
C LEU A 210 17.38 6.20 23.51
N PRO A 211 16.06 5.90 23.61
CA PRO A 211 15.59 4.51 23.65
C PRO A 211 15.91 3.75 22.36
N ASP A 212 15.67 4.37 21.20
CA ASP A 212 15.93 3.79 19.88
C ASP A 212 17.43 3.44 19.73
N CYS A 213 18.31 4.39 20.07
CA CYS A 213 19.76 4.23 20.01
C CYS A 213 20.24 3.10 20.93
N SER A 214 19.72 3.05 22.15
CA SER A 214 20.08 2.06 23.17
C SER A 214 19.67 0.64 22.76
N LEU A 215 18.48 0.49 22.16
CA LEU A 215 18.00 -0.78 21.62
C LEU A 215 18.88 -1.29 20.48
N ILE A 216 19.21 -0.43 19.51
CA ILE A 216 20.07 -0.81 18.39
C ILE A 216 21.46 -1.21 18.89
N LEU A 217 22.03 -0.43 19.80
CA LEU A 217 23.33 -0.73 20.41
C LEU A 217 23.31 -2.11 21.10
N LYS A 218 22.32 -2.37 21.95
CA LYS A 218 22.20 -3.66 22.67
C LYS A 218 21.98 -4.86 21.76
N CYS A 219 21.13 -4.73 20.74
CA CYS A 219 20.73 -5.86 19.91
C CYS A 219 21.71 -6.16 18.76
N PHE A 220 22.40 -5.15 18.25
CA PHE A 220 23.20 -5.27 17.03
C PHE A 220 24.66 -4.84 17.17
N ASP A 221 25.04 -4.04 18.17
CA ASP A 221 26.42 -3.56 18.35
C ASP A 221 26.87 -3.58 19.82
N SER A 222 26.80 -4.76 20.44
CA SER A 222 27.08 -4.99 21.86
C SER A 222 28.55 -4.80 22.27
N LYS A 223 29.43 -4.38 21.36
CA LYS A 223 30.87 -4.17 21.61
C LYS A 223 31.16 -3.11 22.67
N TYR A 224 30.21 -2.20 22.91
CA TYR A 224 30.31 -1.10 23.88
C TYR A 224 29.55 -1.37 25.18
N MET A 225 28.94 -2.55 25.32
CA MET A 225 28.24 -2.95 26.56
C MET A 225 29.26 -3.18 27.68
N GLY A 226 29.06 -2.49 28.82
CA GLY A 226 29.96 -2.56 29.97
C GLY A 226 31.02 -1.45 30.05
N ASP A 227 31.11 -0.56 29.06
CA ASP A 227 31.84 0.70 29.21
C ASP A 227 31.01 1.62 30.12
N GLN A 228 31.62 2.10 31.22
CA GLN A 228 30.98 3.00 32.19
C GLN A 228 30.40 4.26 31.55
N LYS A 229 30.87 4.63 30.34
CA LYS A 229 30.39 5.78 29.56
C LYS A 229 29.00 5.58 28.93
N PHE A 230 28.41 4.39 28.96
CA PHE A 230 27.14 4.07 28.29
C PHE A 230 26.03 3.52 29.22
N ASN A 231 26.06 3.84 30.52
CA ASN A 231 25.03 3.44 31.48
C ASN A 231 23.60 3.85 31.08
N LEU A 232 23.45 4.95 30.36
CA LEU A 232 22.15 5.43 29.85
C LEU A 232 21.43 4.41 28.96
N ALA A 233 22.19 3.57 28.24
CA ALA A 233 21.62 2.53 27.41
C ALA A 233 21.03 1.39 28.24
N ASP A 234 21.65 1.08 29.38
CA ASP A 234 21.13 0.10 30.34
C ASP A 234 19.89 0.60 31.05
N GLU A 235 19.92 1.84 31.52
CA GLU A 235 18.78 2.48 32.20
C GLU A 235 17.55 2.59 31.29
N SER A 236 17.73 3.05 30.04
CA SER A 236 16.62 3.27 29.10
C SER A 236 15.97 1.97 28.59
N THR A 237 16.60 0.81 28.81
CA THR A 237 16.10 -0.51 28.36
C THR A 237 15.88 -1.50 29.50
N ALA A 238 16.04 -1.08 30.76
CA ALA A 238 15.95 -1.95 31.93
C ALA A 238 14.58 -2.63 32.12
N HIS A 239 13.52 -2.07 31.51
CA HIS A 239 12.16 -2.62 31.55
C HIS A 239 11.89 -3.73 30.53
N LEU A 240 12.86 -4.05 29.68
CA LEU A 240 12.77 -5.07 28.64
C LEU A 240 13.53 -6.32 29.07
N ASP A 241 12.92 -7.49 28.87
CA ASP A 241 13.59 -8.77 29.11
C ASP A 241 14.23 -9.34 27.84
N GLU A 242 14.85 -10.51 27.98
CA GLU A 242 15.50 -11.20 26.86
C GLU A 242 14.53 -11.55 25.73
N SER A 243 13.27 -11.90 26.05
CA SER A 243 12.27 -12.23 25.03
C SER A 243 11.86 -11.00 24.20
N ASP A 244 11.78 -9.82 24.85
CA ASP A 244 11.53 -8.56 24.17
C ASP A 244 12.69 -8.22 23.22
N MET A 245 13.94 -8.38 23.68
CA MET A 245 15.15 -8.11 22.89
C MET A 245 15.30 -9.05 21.71
N GLN A 246 15.07 -10.35 21.90
CA GLN A 246 15.10 -11.34 20.81
C GLN A 246 14.02 -11.07 19.77
N PHE A 247 12.80 -10.73 20.21
CA PHE A 247 11.71 -10.36 19.31
C PHE A 247 12.04 -9.11 18.50
N PHE A 248 12.57 -8.06 19.17
CA PHE A 248 13.00 -6.83 18.52
C PHE A 248 14.07 -7.11 17.46
N LYS A 249 15.16 -7.77 17.86
CA LYS A 249 16.28 -8.12 16.96
C LYS A 249 15.80 -8.87 15.72
N LYS A 250 15.05 -9.96 15.91
CA LYS A 250 14.51 -10.76 14.81
C LYS A 250 13.63 -9.92 13.89
N THR A 251 12.66 -9.19 14.44
CA THR A 251 11.67 -8.45 13.63
C THR A 251 12.32 -7.33 12.82
N ILE A 252 13.26 -6.60 13.44
CA ILE A 252 14.00 -5.52 12.78
C ILE A 252 14.90 -6.08 11.66
N SER A 253 15.59 -7.21 11.88
CA SER A 253 16.38 -7.86 10.82
C SER A 253 15.52 -8.26 9.62
N LEU A 254 14.34 -8.82 9.86
CA LEU A 254 13.43 -9.24 8.78
C LEU A 254 12.87 -8.03 8.01
N LEU A 255 12.44 -6.98 8.71
CA LEU A 255 11.96 -5.74 8.07
C LEU A 255 13.06 -5.08 7.23
N GLU A 256 14.31 -5.13 7.69
CA GLU A 256 15.45 -4.58 6.97
C GLU A 256 15.76 -5.40 5.69
N LEU A 257 15.67 -6.74 5.74
CA LEU A 257 15.78 -7.60 4.55
C LEU A 257 14.69 -7.30 3.51
N GLU A 258 13.45 -7.07 3.94
CA GLU A 258 12.34 -6.69 3.06
C GLU A 258 12.53 -5.30 2.46
N LYS A 259 12.93 -4.31 3.28
CA LYS A 259 13.26 -2.96 2.82
C LYS A 259 14.34 -2.99 1.75
N ARG A 260 15.40 -3.78 1.92
CA ARG A 260 16.46 -3.95 0.90
C ARG A 260 15.96 -4.59 -0.38
N HIS A 261 15.13 -5.62 -0.28
CA HIS A 261 14.51 -6.22 -1.46
C HIS A 261 13.65 -5.20 -2.22
N GLN A 262 12.95 -4.30 -1.53
CA GLN A 262 12.21 -3.21 -2.14
C GLN A 262 13.14 -2.18 -2.80
N SER A 263 14.20 -1.75 -2.12
CA SER A 263 15.18 -0.80 -2.65
C SER A 263 15.97 -1.33 -3.85
N ASN A 264 16.41 -2.60 -3.84
CA ASN A 264 17.13 -3.21 -4.97
C ASN A 264 16.26 -3.36 -6.23
N ASN A 265 14.94 -3.46 -6.05
CA ASN A 265 13.98 -3.47 -7.17
C ASN A 265 13.60 -2.05 -7.61
N ASP A 266 13.95 -1.02 -6.84
CA ASP A 266 13.69 0.36 -7.20
C ASP A 266 14.79 0.88 -8.14
N MET A 267 14.48 0.89 -9.43
CA MET A 267 15.38 1.37 -10.48
C MET A 267 15.63 2.88 -10.44
N SER A 268 15.39 3.59 -9.34
CA SER A 268 15.36 5.05 -9.24
C SER A 268 16.63 5.76 -9.76
N GLU A 269 17.79 5.10 -9.75
CA GLU A 269 19.05 5.57 -10.34
C GLU A 269 18.97 6.00 -11.81
N HIS A 270 17.96 5.53 -12.54
CA HIS A 270 17.74 5.93 -13.94
C HIS A 270 17.55 7.44 -14.13
N PHE A 271 17.04 8.18 -13.12
CA PHE A 271 16.73 9.60 -13.33
C PHE A 271 17.97 10.46 -13.61
N TRP A 272 19.15 10.05 -13.12
CA TRP A 272 20.39 10.80 -13.31
C TRP A 272 21.40 10.10 -14.22
N ASN A 273 21.30 8.78 -14.38
CA ASN A 273 22.28 7.97 -15.13
C ASN A 273 21.82 7.55 -16.54
N PHE A 274 20.52 7.66 -16.88
CA PHE A 274 20.03 7.22 -18.19
C PHE A 274 19.84 8.40 -19.14
N SER A 275 20.21 8.21 -20.41
CA SER A 275 19.86 9.15 -21.47
C SER A 275 18.35 9.22 -21.65
N SER A 276 17.87 10.34 -22.19
CA SER A 276 16.46 10.54 -22.55
C SER A 276 15.93 9.43 -23.45
N GLU A 277 16.73 9.00 -24.44
CA GLU A 277 16.38 7.91 -25.36
C GLU A 277 16.24 6.57 -24.63
N LYS A 278 17.14 6.26 -23.68
CA LYS A 278 17.11 5.01 -22.91
C LYS A 278 15.96 4.99 -21.89
N CYS A 279 15.68 6.14 -21.26
CA CYS A 279 14.54 6.30 -20.35
C CYS A 279 13.23 6.00 -21.08
N GLU A 280 13.07 6.52 -22.29
CA GLU A 280 11.86 6.33 -23.08
C GLU A 280 11.75 4.92 -23.67
N SER A 281 12.85 4.35 -24.19
CA SER A 281 12.85 2.97 -24.71
C SER A 281 12.58 1.92 -23.62
N SER A 282 12.88 2.25 -22.37
CA SER A 282 12.65 1.38 -21.20
C SER A 282 11.30 1.62 -20.52
N LEU A 283 10.44 2.50 -21.06
CA LEU A 283 9.12 2.85 -20.50
C LEU A 283 9.14 3.34 -19.04
N ILE A 284 10.25 3.93 -18.62
CA ILE A 284 10.43 4.50 -17.27
C ILE A 284 10.19 6.02 -17.26
N GLY A 285 10.07 6.66 -18.43
CA GLY A 285 9.74 8.08 -18.54
C GLY A 285 9.48 8.53 -19.98
N LEU A 286 9.17 9.82 -20.14
CA LEU A 286 8.94 10.49 -21.42
C LEU A 286 9.95 11.63 -21.60
N SER A 287 10.60 11.67 -22.75
CA SER A 287 11.52 12.75 -23.11
C SER A 287 10.90 13.75 -24.09
N LYS A 288 11.59 14.87 -24.29
CA LYS A 288 11.30 15.87 -25.32
C LYS A 288 9.91 16.49 -25.17
N MET A 289 9.49 16.69 -23.93
CA MET A 289 8.17 17.20 -23.56
C MET A 289 8.17 18.73 -23.49
N GLN A 290 7.06 19.34 -23.87
CA GLN A 290 6.81 20.78 -23.81
C GLN A 290 5.48 21.03 -23.13
N ILE A 291 5.44 22.09 -22.33
CA ILE A 291 4.24 22.51 -21.61
C ILE A 291 3.36 23.31 -22.57
N ILE A 292 2.10 22.88 -22.72
CA ILE A 292 1.10 23.58 -23.54
C ILE A 292 0.12 24.36 -22.67
N ARG A 293 -0.26 23.79 -21.53
CA ARG A 293 -1.29 24.36 -20.67
C ARG A 293 -0.97 24.12 -19.20
N MET A 294 -1.35 25.09 -18.37
CA MET A 294 -1.22 25.06 -16.92
C MET A 294 -2.51 25.60 -16.29
N ASP A 295 -3.22 24.75 -15.54
CA ASP A 295 -4.42 25.15 -14.81
C ASP A 295 -4.39 24.58 -13.39
N SER A 296 -4.43 25.42 -12.35
CA SER A 296 -4.71 25.01 -10.96
C SER A 296 -3.96 23.74 -10.51
N GLY A 297 -2.62 23.72 -10.63
CA GLY A 297 -1.77 22.59 -10.28
C GLY A 297 -1.64 21.48 -11.34
N PHE A 298 -2.46 21.51 -12.39
CA PHE A 298 -2.37 20.59 -13.54
C PHE A 298 -1.54 21.20 -14.67
N VAL A 299 -0.62 20.40 -15.20
CA VAL A 299 0.22 20.76 -16.34
C VAL A 299 0.03 19.73 -17.45
N THR A 300 -0.34 20.20 -18.63
CA THR A 300 -0.49 19.37 -19.82
C THR A 300 0.76 19.46 -20.68
N PHE A 301 1.36 18.30 -20.96
CA PHE A 301 2.55 18.19 -21.79
C PHE A 301 2.24 17.55 -23.15
N LYS A 302 2.99 17.96 -24.17
CA LYS A 302 3.04 17.34 -25.51
C LYS A 302 4.48 17.17 -25.95
N ARG A 303 4.74 16.26 -26.88
CA ARG A 303 6.03 16.14 -27.56
C ARG A 303 6.39 17.40 -28.35
N SER A 304 7.65 17.82 -28.25
CA SER A 304 8.22 18.93 -29.01
C SER A 304 8.15 18.67 -30.52
N SER A 305 7.69 19.66 -31.28
CA SER A 305 7.59 19.58 -32.76
C SER A 305 8.95 19.55 -33.47
N LYS A 306 10.03 19.90 -32.77
CA LYS A 306 11.41 19.90 -33.31
C LYS A 306 12.14 18.57 -33.09
N ALA A 307 11.50 17.57 -32.49
CA ALA A 307 12.12 16.28 -32.19
C ALA A 307 12.10 15.34 -33.41
N PRO A 308 13.17 14.59 -33.70
CA PRO A 308 13.23 13.59 -34.79
C PRO A 308 12.42 12.30 -34.52
N MET A 309 11.63 12.29 -33.45
CA MET A 309 10.83 11.16 -32.96
C MET A 309 9.38 11.25 -33.44
N PRO A 310 8.61 10.15 -33.44
CA PRO A 310 7.25 10.15 -33.97
C PRO A 310 6.30 11.07 -33.18
N SER A 311 5.23 11.54 -33.85
CA SER A 311 4.35 12.62 -33.38
C SER A 311 3.45 12.25 -32.19
N LYS A 312 3.25 10.95 -31.92
CA LYS A 312 2.53 10.45 -30.75
C LYS A 312 3.51 10.13 -29.64
N LEU A 313 3.06 10.21 -28.38
CA LEU A 313 3.91 10.00 -27.19
C LEU A 313 4.61 8.63 -27.17
N PHE A 314 4.07 7.63 -27.89
CA PHE A 314 4.64 6.28 -27.94
C PHE A 314 4.50 5.68 -29.34
N THR A 315 5.57 5.69 -30.13
CA THR A 315 5.58 5.03 -31.47
C THR A 315 6.92 4.36 -31.78
N LEU A 316 7.71 4.08 -30.74
CA LEU A 316 9.09 3.59 -30.88
C LEU A 316 9.20 2.10 -31.25
N ASN A 317 8.17 1.29 -30.96
CA ASN A 317 8.13 -0.12 -31.38
C ASN A 317 6.74 -0.48 -31.92
N LYS A 318 6.64 -0.76 -33.22
CA LYS A 318 5.39 -1.21 -33.90
C LYS A 318 4.79 -2.52 -33.33
N LYS A 319 5.37 -3.13 -32.29
CA LYS A 319 5.05 -4.48 -31.82
C LYS A 319 4.53 -4.58 -30.38
N GLN A 320 4.51 -3.51 -29.58
CA GLN A 320 4.02 -3.57 -28.19
C GLN A 320 2.94 -2.53 -27.92
N ILE A 321 1.75 -3.01 -27.55
CA ILE A 321 0.65 -2.19 -27.05
C ILE A 321 0.89 -1.99 -25.55
N VAL A 322 1.26 -0.77 -25.14
CA VAL A 322 1.45 -0.43 -23.73
C VAL A 322 0.11 0.02 -23.14
N ASN A 323 -0.32 -0.56 -22.01
CA ASN A 323 -1.51 -0.11 -21.31
C ASN A 323 -1.22 1.13 -20.46
N TYR A 324 -1.53 2.32 -20.99
CA TYR A 324 -1.22 3.61 -20.37
C TYR A 324 -1.93 3.86 -19.04
N SER A 325 -3.08 3.21 -18.80
CA SER A 325 -3.79 3.33 -17.51
C SER A 325 -2.98 2.81 -16.33
N GLN A 326 -1.92 2.03 -16.57
CA GLN A 326 -1.00 1.55 -15.53
C GLN A 326 -0.05 2.64 -15.00
N PHE A 327 0.08 3.77 -15.71
CA PHE A 327 0.90 4.91 -15.30
C PHE A 327 0.07 6.00 -14.61
N GLU A 328 -1.26 5.98 -14.74
CA GLU A 328 -2.14 6.90 -14.03
C GLU A 328 -2.00 6.72 -12.51
N GLY A 329 -1.88 7.84 -11.80
CA GLY A 329 -1.59 7.88 -10.37
C GLY A 329 -0.13 7.54 -9.99
N ARG A 330 0.78 7.30 -10.95
CA ARG A 330 2.20 7.16 -10.64
C ARG A 330 2.84 8.49 -10.33
N ARG A 331 3.77 8.50 -9.37
CA ARG A 331 4.61 9.67 -9.09
C ARG A 331 5.50 9.95 -10.30
N VAL A 332 5.66 11.23 -10.63
CA VAL A 332 6.48 11.69 -11.72
C VAL A 332 7.41 12.80 -11.25
N VAL A 333 8.64 12.78 -11.74
CA VAL A 333 9.63 13.84 -11.54
C VAL A 333 9.81 14.58 -12.86
N LEU A 334 9.72 15.91 -12.80
CA LEU A 334 9.92 16.80 -13.93
C LEU A 334 11.36 17.34 -13.91
N SER A 335 12.11 17.15 -14.99
CA SER A 335 13.47 17.70 -15.16
C SER A 335 13.57 18.55 -16.44
N GLU A 336 14.41 19.60 -16.45
CA GLU A 336 14.69 20.37 -17.67
C GLU A 336 15.76 19.64 -18.50
N GLU A 337 15.36 19.24 -19.69
CA GLU A 337 16.17 18.53 -20.65
C GLU A 337 16.96 19.50 -21.53
N ILE A 338 18.13 19.05 -22.00
CA ILE A 338 18.96 19.79 -22.94
C ILE A 338 18.72 19.21 -24.34
N ALA A 339 18.54 20.08 -25.32
CA ALA A 339 18.18 19.67 -26.68
C ALA A 339 19.21 18.76 -27.39
N ASP A 340 20.47 18.72 -26.95
CA ASP A 340 21.56 17.92 -27.53
C ASP A 340 22.33 17.15 -26.43
N SER A 341 21.83 15.95 -26.09
CA SER A 341 22.20 15.19 -24.89
C SER A 341 23.60 14.53 -24.95
N THR A 342 24.13 14.25 -26.14
CA THR A 342 25.37 13.47 -26.34
C THR A 342 26.65 14.29 -26.21
N LYS A 343 26.67 15.55 -26.65
CA LYS A 343 27.88 16.42 -26.55
C LYS A 343 28.22 16.84 -25.12
N MET A 344 27.22 16.87 -24.21
CA MET A 344 27.39 17.43 -22.86
C MET A 344 27.43 16.41 -21.72
N PHE A 345 27.04 15.14 -21.92
CA PHE A 345 27.39 14.09 -20.95
C PHE A 345 28.90 14.09 -20.68
N ASN A 346 29.69 14.26 -21.74
CA ASN A 346 31.15 14.39 -21.66
C ASN A 346 31.65 15.65 -20.90
N VAL A 347 30.79 16.67 -20.68
CA VAL A 347 31.17 17.96 -20.07
C VAL A 347 30.58 18.14 -18.67
N TYR A 348 29.42 17.55 -18.38
CA TYR A 348 28.68 17.73 -17.13
C TYR A 348 28.42 16.41 -16.39
N GLY A 349 28.65 15.26 -17.03
CA GLY A 349 28.31 13.95 -16.47
C GLY A 349 26.80 13.72 -16.29
N MET A 350 25.95 14.50 -16.96
CA MET A 350 24.49 14.53 -16.75
C MET A 350 23.72 14.76 -18.06
N TYR A 351 22.53 14.17 -18.17
CA TYR A 351 21.64 14.31 -19.34
C TYR A 351 20.60 15.44 -19.21
N CYS A 352 20.40 16.00 -18.01
CA CYS A 352 19.46 17.08 -17.76
C CYS A 352 20.21 18.35 -17.31
N LYS A 353 19.67 19.52 -17.67
CA LYS A 353 20.18 20.84 -17.25
C LYS A 353 19.90 21.12 -15.79
N ARG A 354 18.68 20.78 -15.37
CA ARG A 354 18.22 20.87 -13.98
C ARG A 354 17.42 19.60 -13.67
N LEU A 355 17.86 18.88 -12.65
CA LEU A 355 17.16 17.70 -12.14
C LEU A 355 16.05 18.13 -11.17
N CYS A 356 14.93 17.40 -11.21
CA CYS A 356 13.84 17.51 -10.24
C CYS A 356 13.39 18.95 -9.98
N ILE A 357 12.87 19.61 -11.02
CA ILE A 357 12.29 20.95 -10.94
C ILE A 357 10.99 20.91 -10.14
N ALA A 358 10.18 19.88 -10.38
CA ALA A 358 8.93 19.66 -9.70
C ALA A 358 8.66 18.15 -9.60
N GLU A 359 7.85 17.80 -8.61
CA GLU A 359 7.34 16.45 -8.44
C GLU A 359 5.82 16.45 -8.51
N GLY A 360 5.24 15.33 -8.90
CA GLY A 360 3.82 15.24 -9.10
C GLY A 360 3.33 13.82 -9.28
N TYR A 361 2.11 13.70 -9.80
CA TYR A 361 1.52 12.43 -10.19
C TYR A 361 0.85 12.53 -11.55
N VAL A 362 0.93 11.46 -12.34
CA VAL A 362 0.23 11.37 -13.62
C VAL A 362 -1.27 11.30 -13.36
N LYS A 363 -2.04 12.19 -13.99
CA LYS A 363 -3.50 12.18 -13.89
C LYS A 363 -4.11 11.23 -14.91
N LYS A 364 -3.82 11.48 -16.18
CA LYS A 364 -4.35 10.74 -17.33
C LYS A 364 -3.56 11.03 -18.60
N PHE A 365 -3.73 10.17 -19.59
CA PHE A 365 -3.29 10.39 -20.96
C PHE A 365 -4.50 10.76 -21.83
N SER A 366 -4.29 11.51 -22.92
CA SER A 366 -5.35 11.73 -23.92
C SER A 366 -5.61 10.45 -24.73
N GLU A 367 -6.84 10.28 -25.21
CA GLU A 367 -7.25 9.09 -26.00
C GLU A 367 -6.40 8.90 -27.27
N ASP A 368 -5.97 10.00 -27.89
CA ASP A 368 -5.12 10.00 -29.08
C ASP A 368 -3.60 9.88 -28.77
N LEU A 369 -3.23 9.81 -27.49
CA LEU A 369 -1.87 9.71 -26.96
C LEU A 369 -0.94 10.84 -27.44
N GLN A 370 -1.50 12.04 -27.62
CA GLN A 370 -0.72 13.25 -27.92
C GLN A 370 -0.37 14.04 -26.66
N PHE A 371 -1.17 13.91 -25.60
CA PHE A 371 -1.05 14.72 -24.39
C PHE A 371 -1.00 13.85 -23.13
N ILE A 372 -0.29 14.35 -22.13
CA ILE A 372 -0.28 13.80 -20.76
C ILE A 372 -0.61 14.93 -19.79
N ASP A 373 -1.57 14.67 -18.90
CA ASP A 373 -1.92 15.58 -17.81
C ASP A 373 -1.23 15.11 -16.53
N VAL A 374 -0.46 16.00 -15.92
CA VAL A 374 0.27 15.76 -14.67
C VAL A 374 -0.21 16.75 -13.62
N PHE A 375 -0.47 16.28 -12.40
CA PHE A 375 -0.64 17.14 -11.23
C PHE A 375 0.72 17.34 -10.55
N LEU A 376 1.16 18.57 -10.30
CA LEU A 376 2.40 18.87 -9.58
C LEU A 376 2.08 19.25 -8.13
N ASN A 377 2.87 18.74 -7.17
CA ASN A 377 2.57 18.79 -5.72
C ASN A 377 2.77 20.15 -5.04
N ASP A 378 2.96 21.24 -5.79
CA ASP A 378 3.11 22.57 -5.23
C ASP A 378 1.94 23.45 -5.68
N ASP A 379 1.04 23.75 -4.75
CA ASP A 379 -0.21 24.46 -5.01
C ASP A 379 -0.03 25.93 -5.50
N ASP A 380 1.19 26.46 -5.62
CA ASP A 380 1.46 27.80 -6.19
C ASP A 380 2.77 27.96 -7.00
N ASN A 381 3.58 26.91 -7.23
CA ASN A 381 4.97 27.04 -7.74
C ASN A 381 5.18 26.69 -9.23
N ASN A 382 4.48 27.37 -10.14
CA ASN A 382 4.92 27.44 -11.55
C ASN A 382 5.94 28.57 -11.81
N VAL A 383 6.51 29.18 -10.76
CA VAL A 383 7.52 30.25 -10.89
C VAL A 383 8.80 29.67 -11.52
N GLY A 384 8.93 29.81 -12.84
CA GLY A 384 10.04 29.30 -13.65
C GLY A 384 9.64 28.29 -14.74
N LEU A 385 8.42 27.73 -14.66
CA LEU A 385 7.79 26.93 -15.70
C LEU A 385 6.90 27.84 -16.56
N GLU A 386 7.31 28.08 -17.80
CA GLU A 386 6.60 29.00 -18.70
C GLU A 386 5.91 28.23 -19.83
N SER A 387 4.59 28.35 -19.93
CA SER A 387 3.85 27.86 -21.09
C SER A 387 4.28 28.62 -22.35
N GLY A 388 4.54 27.90 -23.44
CA GLY A 388 5.05 28.48 -24.69
C GLY A 388 6.55 28.82 -24.69
N SER A 389 7.30 28.48 -23.63
CA SER A 389 8.77 28.57 -23.66
C SER A 389 9.39 27.49 -24.57
N ASN A 390 10.54 27.78 -25.19
CA ASN A 390 11.31 26.81 -25.97
C ASN A 390 12.02 25.75 -25.08
N LYS A 391 11.71 25.69 -23.78
CA LYS A 391 12.28 24.71 -22.86
C LYS A 391 11.75 23.33 -23.17
N ILE A 392 12.61 22.34 -22.99
CA ILE A 392 12.28 20.93 -23.18
C ILE A 392 12.38 20.26 -21.82
N TYR A 393 11.45 19.37 -21.54
CA TYR A 393 11.35 18.68 -20.27
C TYR A 393 11.38 17.17 -20.47
N ARG A 394 11.84 16.49 -19.42
CA ARG A 394 11.75 15.05 -19.24
C ARG A 394 10.85 14.75 -18.06
N LEU A 395 9.98 13.76 -18.21
CA LEU A 395 9.08 13.23 -17.19
C LEU A 395 9.54 11.83 -16.82
N ASP A 396 10.10 11.65 -15.62
CA ASP A 396 10.54 10.35 -15.13
C ASP A 396 9.46 9.75 -14.21
N PHE A 397 8.95 8.56 -14.55
CA PHE A 397 7.94 7.86 -13.76
C PHE A 397 8.61 7.06 -12.65
N LEU A 398 8.40 7.47 -11.42
CA LEU A 398 8.92 6.76 -10.25
C LEU A 398 8.02 5.56 -9.91
N ASN A 399 8.65 4.48 -9.44
CA ASN A 399 7.92 3.40 -8.83
C ASN A 399 7.28 3.92 -7.51
N ASN A 400 5.98 3.71 -7.34
CA ASN A 400 5.18 4.21 -6.21
C ASN A 400 5.56 3.63 -4.83
N GLN A 401 6.73 3.00 -4.68
CA GLN A 401 7.16 2.44 -3.40
C GLN A 401 7.72 3.55 -2.51
N THR A 402 6.84 4.31 -1.86
CA THR A 402 7.26 5.12 -0.73
C THR A 402 7.74 4.18 0.38
N ASN A 403 8.99 4.32 0.83
CA ASN A 403 9.52 3.66 2.05
C ASN A 403 8.71 4.00 3.32
N LYS A 404 7.70 4.86 3.23
CA LYS A 404 6.79 5.25 4.32
C LYS A 404 6.17 4.03 5.02
N VAL A 405 5.78 2.99 4.28
CA VAL A 405 5.20 1.78 4.89
C VAL A 405 6.21 1.07 5.77
N MET A 406 7.44 0.90 5.29
CA MET A 406 8.53 0.30 6.09
C MET A 406 8.89 1.19 7.28
N ALA A 407 8.97 2.52 7.10
CA ALA A 407 9.22 3.45 8.20
C ALA A 407 8.16 3.35 9.31
N ILE A 408 6.88 3.23 8.96
CA ILE A 408 5.78 2.98 9.91
C ILE A 408 5.99 1.64 10.63
N ASN A 409 6.37 0.59 9.92
CA ASN A 409 6.62 -0.72 10.53
C ASN A 409 7.77 -0.67 11.53
N PHE A 410 8.90 -0.05 11.19
CA PHE A 410 10.01 0.16 12.12
C PHE A 410 9.58 0.98 13.34
N SER A 411 8.88 2.09 13.13
CA SER A 411 8.37 2.96 14.20
C SER A 411 7.43 2.22 15.16
N ASN A 412 6.53 1.39 14.63
CA ASN A 412 5.60 0.62 15.46
C ASN A 412 6.31 -0.43 16.33
N ILE A 413 7.38 -1.06 15.80
CA ILE A 413 8.19 -2.01 16.58
C ILE A 413 9.01 -1.28 17.64
N LEU A 414 9.59 -0.12 17.33
CA LEU A 414 10.27 0.73 18.30
C LEU A 414 9.31 1.18 19.41
N ARG A 415 8.11 1.64 19.05
CA ARG A 415 7.06 2.03 20.00
C ARG A 415 6.68 0.89 20.93
N LEU A 416 6.59 -0.35 20.43
CA LEU A 416 6.30 -1.53 21.25
C LEU A 416 7.36 -1.77 22.36
N MET A 417 8.59 -1.28 22.17
CA MET A 417 9.68 -1.41 23.13
C MET A 417 9.76 -0.26 24.14
N ILE A 418 8.95 0.79 24.01
CA ILE A 418 8.97 1.93 24.93
C ILE A 418 8.43 1.52 26.32
N LEU A 419 8.89 2.26 27.34
CA LEU A 419 8.40 2.16 28.71
C LEU A 419 7.06 2.87 28.86
N ASP A 420 5.99 2.16 28.53
CA ASP A 420 4.62 2.57 28.82
C ASP A 420 3.72 1.35 29.08
N ASP A 421 2.63 1.55 29.82
CA ASP A 421 1.75 0.45 30.24
C ASP A 421 1.07 -0.24 29.06
N LYS A 422 0.77 0.50 27.98
CA LYS A 422 0.13 -0.07 26.79
C LYS A 422 1.10 -0.96 26.03
N SER A 423 2.34 -0.51 25.84
CA SER A 423 3.40 -1.30 25.23
C SER A 423 3.76 -2.51 26.07
N ARG A 424 3.80 -2.40 27.41
CA ARG A 424 3.98 -3.56 28.30
C ARG A 424 2.87 -4.60 28.09
N GLU A 425 1.60 -4.16 28.12
CA GLU A 425 0.44 -5.04 27.86
C GLU A 425 0.54 -5.71 26.48
N LEU A 426 0.88 -4.95 25.44
CA LEU A 426 1.03 -5.49 24.09
C LEU A 426 2.22 -6.46 23.99
N ARG A 427 3.35 -6.22 24.67
CA ARG A 427 4.47 -7.17 24.72
C ARG A 427 4.07 -8.47 25.42
N ASP A 428 3.32 -8.41 26.51
CA ASP A 428 2.79 -9.61 27.18
C ASP A 428 1.90 -10.43 26.25
N ILE A 429 0.99 -9.79 25.52
CA ILE A 429 0.08 -10.48 24.60
C ILE A 429 0.81 -11.00 23.35
N ILE A 430 1.61 -10.15 22.69
CA ILE A 430 2.15 -10.41 21.34
C ILE A 430 3.44 -11.21 21.38
N ILE A 431 4.30 -10.98 22.37
CA ILE A 431 5.60 -11.66 22.47
C ILE A 431 5.44 -12.94 23.28
N ARG A 432 4.74 -12.87 24.42
CA ARG A 432 4.67 -13.96 25.41
C ARG A 432 3.36 -14.77 25.38
N GLY A 433 2.34 -14.33 24.63
CA GLY A 433 1.03 -15.00 24.63
C GLY A 433 0.30 -14.92 25.97
N ARG A 434 0.66 -13.97 26.84
CA ARG A 434 0.04 -13.77 28.16
C ARG A 434 -1.15 -12.84 28.02
N PHE A 435 -2.34 -13.43 28.02
CA PHE A 435 -3.57 -12.67 27.92
C PHE A 435 -4.10 -12.26 29.30
N PRO A 436 -4.60 -11.01 29.46
CA PRO A 436 -5.22 -10.58 30.72
C PRO A 436 -6.47 -11.43 31.03
N SER A 437 -6.55 -11.95 32.26
CA SER A 437 -7.57 -12.91 32.71
C SER A 437 -9.00 -12.36 32.66
N HIS A 438 -9.19 -11.05 32.86
CA HIS A 438 -10.51 -10.43 32.82
C HIS A 438 -10.48 -9.05 32.15
N ASN A 439 -11.63 -8.68 31.57
CA ASN A 439 -11.94 -7.31 31.24
C ASN A 439 -12.54 -6.65 32.49
N THR A 440 -11.70 -6.19 33.42
CA THR A 440 -12.18 -5.61 34.69
C THR A 440 -13.01 -4.33 34.51
N ASN A 441 -12.97 -3.70 33.32
CA ASN A 441 -13.38 -2.31 33.16
C ASN A 441 -14.42 -2.01 32.06
N THR A 442 -14.87 -2.95 31.21
CA THR A 442 -15.69 -2.53 30.03
C THR A 442 -16.93 -3.37 29.70
N CYS A 443 -17.60 -4.00 30.67
CA CYS A 443 -19.00 -4.40 30.48
C CYS A 443 -19.73 -4.49 31.83
N ILE A 444 -20.37 -3.39 32.24
CA ILE A 444 -21.38 -3.46 33.29
C ILE A 444 -22.56 -4.24 32.67
N VAL A 445 -22.74 -5.47 33.17
CA VAL A 445 -23.66 -6.53 32.71
C VAL A 445 -25.14 -6.15 32.54
N PRO A 446 -25.73 -5.12 33.19
CA PRO A 446 -27.16 -4.80 33.05
C PRO A 446 -27.62 -4.45 31.62
N SER A 447 -26.73 -3.97 30.74
CA SER A 447 -27.11 -3.51 29.39
C SER A 447 -27.07 -4.59 28.30
N ILE A 448 -26.52 -5.78 28.57
CA ILE A 448 -26.41 -6.84 27.55
C ILE A 448 -27.78 -7.45 27.24
N SER A 449 -28.70 -7.50 28.21
CA SER A 449 -30.09 -7.96 27.99
C SER A 449 -30.80 -7.17 26.88
N ASN A 450 -30.51 -5.87 26.77
CA ASN A 450 -31.08 -4.99 25.75
C ASN A 450 -30.47 -5.19 24.35
N LEU A 451 -29.35 -5.91 24.26
CA LEU A 451 -28.77 -6.33 22.98
C LEU A 451 -29.50 -7.54 22.42
N PHE A 452 -29.81 -8.57 23.23
CA PHE A 452 -30.44 -9.80 22.73
C PHE A 452 -31.77 -9.58 22.00
N ASN A 453 -32.49 -8.51 22.34
CA ASN A 453 -33.74 -8.10 21.69
C ASN A 453 -33.54 -7.20 20.45
N SER A 454 -32.29 -6.95 20.00
CA SER A 454 -32.03 -6.10 18.86
C SER A 454 -32.24 -6.82 17.52
N SER A 455 -32.74 -6.08 16.53
CA SER A 455 -32.95 -6.59 15.16
C SER A 455 -31.63 -6.97 14.46
N PHE A 456 -30.51 -6.32 14.82
CA PHE A 456 -29.22 -6.64 14.23
C PHE A 456 -28.66 -7.98 14.73
N LEU A 457 -28.97 -8.40 15.96
CA LEU A 457 -28.59 -9.73 16.46
C LEU A 457 -29.54 -10.82 15.96
N SER A 458 -30.83 -10.55 15.79
CA SER A 458 -31.80 -11.56 15.35
C SER A 458 -31.46 -12.17 13.99
N ASN A 459 -30.87 -11.37 13.08
CA ASN A 459 -30.54 -11.77 11.71
C ASN A 459 -29.24 -12.58 11.59
N LEU A 460 -28.49 -12.74 12.68
CA LEU A 460 -27.23 -13.49 12.69
C LEU A 460 -27.45 -14.97 13.01
N ASN A 461 -26.60 -15.83 12.46
CA ASN A 461 -26.53 -17.20 12.93
C ASN A 461 -25.87 -17.26 14.33
N GLY A 462 -26.01 -18.37 15.02
CA GLY A 462 -25.56 -18.41 16.41
C GLY A 462 -24.02 -18.42 16.60
N GLN A 463 -23.23 -18.81 15.59
CA GLN A 463 -21.75 -18.63 15.63
C GLN A 463 -21.40 -17.13 15.61
N GLN A 464 -22.07 -16.35 14.76
CA GLN A 464 -21.90 -14.90 14.67
C GLN A 464 -22.41 -14.19 15.93
N LYS A 465 -23.57 -14.59 16.48
CA LYS A 465 -24.09 -14.05 17.76
C LYS A 465 -23.08 -14.27 18.90
N ARG A 466 -22.54 -15.49 19.00
CA ARG A 466 -21.50 -15.82 19.98
C ARG A 466 -20.25 -14.96 19.82
N ALA A 467 -19.81 -14.70 18.58
CA ALA A 467 -18.68 -13.82 18.32
C ALA A 467 -18.95 -12.39 18.84
N VAL A 468 -20.10 -11.81 18.51
CA VAL A 468 -20.47 -10.45 18.93
C VAL A 468 -20.54 -10.34 20.46
N ILE A 469 -21.24 -11.27 21.13
CA ILE A 469 -21.40 -11.25 22.59
C ILE A 469 -20.11 -11.62 23.32
N GLY A 470 -19.33 -12.56 22.79
CA GLY A 470 -18.09 -13.02 23.40
C GLY A 470 -16.99 -11.96 23.38
N VAL A 471 -16.90 -11.17 22.31
CA VAL A 471 -15.97 -10.04 22.19
C VAL A 471 -16.11 -9.07 23.37
N LEU A 472 -17.34 -8.77 23.79
CA LEU A 472 -17.64 -7.82 24.87
C LEU A 472 -17.00 -8.22 26.22
N ARG A 473 -16.65 -9.50 26.39
CA ARG A 473 -16.09 -10.03 27.66
C ARG A 473 -14.57 -10.08 27.69
N THR A 474 -13.90 -9.89 26.56
CA THR A 474 -12.45 -10.09 26.44
C THR A 474 -11.76 -8.82 25.95
N LYS A 475 -10.53 -8.57 26.41
CA LYS A 475 -9.71 -7.46 25.89
C LYS A 475 -9.17 -7.70 24.48
N CYS A 476 -8.90 -8.96 24.15
CA CYS A 476 -8.34 -9.41 22.87
C CYS A 476 -9.17 -10.59 22.37
N SER A 477 -9.73 -10.44 21.17
CA SER A 477 -10.56 -11.46 20.52
C SER A 477 -10.10 -11.72 19.08
N LEU A 478 -10.22 -12.98 18.66
CA LEU A 478 -9.95 -13.42 17.29
C LEU A 478 -11.25 -13.96 16.69
N ILE A 479 -11.78 -13.29 15.67
CA ILE A 479 -12.88 -13.82 14.87
C ILE A 479 -12.26 -14.54 13.67
N TYR A 480 -12.27 -15.87 13.72
CA TYR A 480 -11.77 -16.70 12.63
C TYR A 480 -12.90 -16.94 11.62
N GLY A 481 -12.97 -16.09 10.60
CA GLY A 481 -14.03 -16.13 9.62
C GLY A 481 -13.60 -16.78 8.30
N SER A 482 -14.13 -17.96 8.02
CA SER A 482 -13.90 -18.68 6.77
C SER A 482 -14.48 -17.95 5.53
N PRO A 483 -14.20 -18.40 4.29
CA PRO A 483 -14.76 -17.81 3.08
C PRO A 483 -16.29 -17.90 3.07
N GLY A 484 -16.96 -16.77 2.77
CA GLY A 484 -18.42 -16.72 2.72
C GLY A 484 -19.13 -16.77 4.09
N SER A 485 -18.40 -16.73 5.21
CA SER A 485 -18.98 -16.81 6.57
C SER A 485 -19.71 -15.56 7.07
N GLY A 486 -19.74 -14.49 6.26
CA GLY A 486 -20.34 -13.23 6.67
C GLY A 486 -19.50 -12.44 7.69
N LYS A 487 -18.16 -12.48 7.59
CA LYS A 487 -17.23 -11.66 8.41
C LYS A 487 -17.68 -10.21 8.53
N THR A 488 -17.86 -9.54 7.39
CA THR A 488 -18.30 -8.13 7.34
C THR A 488 -19.65 -7.93 8.03
N GLN A 489 -20.60 -8.86 7.88
CA GLN A 489 -21.90 -8.77 8.57
C GLN A 489 -21.74 -8.89 10.09
N THR A 490 -20.83 -9.76 10.53
CA THR A 490 -20.50 -9.94 11.96
C THR A 490 -19.83 -8.69 12.52
N ILE A 491 -18.92 -8.07 11.76
CA ILE A 491 -18.28 -6.80 12.13
C ILE A 491 -19.32 -5.68 12.24
N VAL A 492 -20.21 -5.54 11.26
CA VAL A 492 -21.27 -4.51 11.28
C VAL A 492 -22.16 -4.68 12.51
N ALA A 493 -22.60 -5.90 12.82
CA ALA A 493 -23.40 -6.15 14.00
C ALA A 493 -22.64 -5.91 15.32
N LEU A 494 -21.33 -6.19 15.34
CA LEU A 494 -20.46 -5.86 16.48
C LEU A 494 -20.35 -4.34 16.66
N VAL A 495 -20.13 -3.59 15.59
CA VAL A 495 -20.06 -2.12 15.61
C VAL A 495 -21.40 -1.54 16.11
N GLN A 496 -22.53 -2.05 15.64
CA GLN A 496 -23.87 -1.65 16.11
C GLN A 496 -24.07 -1.96 17.60
N ALA A 497 -23.62 -3.13 18.06
CA ALA A 497 -23.67 -3.50 19.47
C ALA A 497 -22.83 -2.55 20.33
N LEU A 498 -21.59 -2.27 19.92
CA LEU A 498 -20.68 -1.37 20.62
C LEU A 498 -21.21 0.07 20.68
N ALA A 499 -21.72 0.59 19.57
CA ALA A 499 -22.32 1.92 19.51
C ALA A 499 -23.55 2.02 20.43
N LYS A 500 -24.43 1.00 20.44
CA LYS A 500 -25.60 0.95 21.34
C LYS A 500 -25.22 0.90 22.81
N LEU A 501 -24.05 0.36 23.14
CA LEU A 501 -23.49 0.37 24.50
C LEU A 501 -22.74 1.67 24.84
N GLY A 502 -22.61 2.61 23.90
CA GLY A 502 -21.90 3.88 24.09
C GLY A 502 -20.38 3.78 23.96
N TYR A 503 -19.84 2.70 23.39
CA TYR A 503 -18.39 2.55 23.22
C TYR A 503 -17.87 3.28 21.98
N SER A 504 -16.73 3.92 22.15
CA SER A 504 -15.97 4.47 21.04
C SER A 504 -15.26 3.35 20.27
N THR A 505 -15.44 3.30 18.96
CA THR A 505 -14.97 2.19 18.12
C THR A 505 -14.12 2.69 16.94
N LEU A 506 -12.92 2.15 16.83
CA LEU A 506 -12.05 2.30 15.66
C LEU A 506 -12.20 1.09 14.75
N VAL A 507 -12.68 1.30 13.51
CA VAL A 507 -12.76 0.26 12.48
C VAL A 507 -11.60 0.41 11.51
N THR A 508 -10.79 -0.64 11.36
CA THR A 508 -9.61 -0.63 10.49
C THR A 508 -9.50 -1.86 9.61
N SER A 509 -8.79 -1.70 8.51
CA SER A 509 -8.33 -2.80 7.65
C SER A 509 -7.09 -2.35 6.87
N PHE A 510 -6.44 -3.28 6.16
CA PHE A 510 -5.31 -2.97 5.30
C PHE A 510 -5.71 -2.11 4.09
N THR A 511 -6.88 -2.38 3.50
CA THR A 511 -7.30 -1.78 2.24
C THR A 511 -8.45 -0.80 2.44
N HIS A 512 -8.52 0.23 1.59
CA HIS A 512 -9.64 1.17 1.59
C HIS A 512 -10.97 0.47 1.30
N VAL A 513 -10.98 -0.48 0.35
CA VAL A 513 -12.18 -1.22 -0.06
C VAL A 513 -12.78 -2.02 1.09
N ALA A 514 -11.97 -2.69 1.92
CA ALA A 514 -12.46 -3.44 3.07
C ALA A 514 -13.12 -2.54 4.11
N VAL A 515 -12.50 -1.39 4.43
CA VAL A 515 -13.08 -0.39 5.35
C VAL A 515 -14.40 0.15 4.80
N ASP A 516 -14.42 0.54 3.52
CA ASP A 516 -15.59 1.13 2.89
C ASP A 516 -16.76 0.13 2.83
N ASN A 517 -16.48 -1.15 2.55
CA ASN A 517 -17.50 -2.21 2.54
C ASN A 517 -18.19 -2.40 3.89
N ILE A 518 -17.47 -2.22 5.01
CA ILE A 518 -18.06 -2.27 6.35
C ILE A 518 -19.02 -1.08 6.54
N LEU A 519 -18.58 0.12 6.18
CA LEU A 519 -19.38 1.34 6.36
C LEU A 519 -20.60 1.39 5.46
N LEU A 520 -20.48 0.98 4.20
CA LEU A 520 -21.62 0.90 3.28
C LEU A 520 -22.70 -0.05 3.81
N LYS A 521 -22.30 -1.21 4.37
CA LYS A 521 -23.26 -2.12 5.00
C LYS A 521 -23.86 -1.55 6.28
N LEU A 522 -23.08 -0.80 7.07
CA LEU A 522 -23.59 -0.09 8.24
C LEU A 522 -24.69 0.91 7.84
N MET A 523 -24.51 1.63 6.72
CA MET A 523 -25.52 2.55 6.17
C MET A 523 -26.77 1.86 5.63
N GLN A 524 -26.62 0.68 5.02
CA GLN A 524 -27.70 -0.06 4.36
C GLN A 524 -28.63 -0.83 5.32
N THR A 525 -28.36 -0.85 6.63
CA THR A 525 -29.15 -1.68 7.54
C THR A 525 -30.52 -1.04 7.80
N ASP A 526 -31.62 -1.69 7.39
CA ASP A 526 -33.02 -1.18 7.36
C ASP A 526 -33.68 -0.83 8.72
N SER A 527 -32.94 -0.78 9.81
CA SER A 527 -33.49 -0.38 11.10
C SER A 527 -33.64 1.14 11.17
N VAL A 528 -34.79 1.64 11.64
CA VAL A 528 -35.01 3.06 12.02
C VAL A 528 -33.90 3.62 12.92
N GLN A 529 -33.14 2.76 13.60
CA GLN A 529 -31.98 3.04 14.46
C GLN A 529 -30.62 3.21 13.72
N SER A 530 -30.44 2.74 12.48
CA SER A 530 -29.14 2.88 11.78
C SER A 530 -28.86 4.31 11.32
N LYS A 531 -29.92 5.12 11.13
CA LYS A 531 -29.80 6.58 10.94
C LYS A 531 -29.31 7.33 12.19
N GLU A 532 -29.25 6.69 13.36
CA GLU A 532 -28.73 7.32 14.60
C GLU A 532 -27.23 7.10 14.82
N ILE A 533 -26.59 6.13 14.15
CA ILE A 533 -25.19 5.80 14.41
C ILE A 533 -24.28 6.65 13.50
N ASP A 534 -23.74 7.73 14.07
CA ASP A 534 -22.78 8.57 13.36
C ASP A 534 -21.38 7.94 13.29
N PHE A 535 -20.68 8.17 12.18
CA PHE A 535 -19.31 7.72 11.97
C PHE A 535 -18.53 8.66 11.06
N VAL A 536 -17.19 8.62 11.15
CA VAL A 536 -16.29 9.37 10.25
C VAL A 536 -15.28 8.46 9.55
N ARG A 537 -15.11 8.67 8.25
CA ARG A 537 -14.18 7.95 7.38
C ARG A 537 -12.93 8.80 7.11
N ILE A 538 -11.77 8.36 7.59
CA ILE A 538 -10.48 9.06 7.44
C ILE A 538 -9.64 8.46 6.33
N GLY A 539 -9.38 9.19 5.26
CA GLY A 539 -8.53 8.73 4.16
C GLY A 539 -8.43 9.72 3.00
N GLN A 540 -7.59 9.38 2.02
CA GLN A 540 -7.41 10.21 0.83
C GLN A 540 -8.71 10.32 0.01
N LYS A 541 -9.07 11.54 -0.40
CA LYS A 541 -10.27 11.87 -1.18
C LYS A 541 -10.49 10.98 -2.40
N SER A 542 -9.42 10.64 -3.12
CA SER A 542 -9.47 9.81 -4.34
C SER A 542 -9.68 8.31 -4.09
N ARG A 543 -9.52 7.84 -2.84
CA ARG A 543 -9.56 6.41 -2.47
C ARG A 543 -10.77 6.02 -1.63
N ILE A 544 -11.55 6.99 -1.17
CA ILE A 544 -12.80 6.76 -0.44
C ILE A 544 -13.92 6.53 -1.46
N ASN A 545 -14.76 5.52 -1.22
CA ASN A 545 -15.95 5.29 -2.03
C ASN A 545 -16.82 6.56 -2.12
N PRO A 546 -17.27 6.99 -3.31
CA PRO A 546 -18.10 8.19 -3.49
C PRO A 546 -19.34 8.25 -2.59
N ASP A 547 -19.97 7.12 -2.31
CA ASP A 547 -21.18 7.04 -1.46
C ASP A 547 -20.89 7.39 0.01
N LEU A 548 -19.62 7.32 0.42
CA LEU A 548 -19.15 7.68 1.76
C LEU A 548 -18.62 9.12 1.84
N LYS A 549 -18.72 9.91 0.76
CA LYS A 549 -18.19 11.28 0.72
C LYS A 549 -18.72 12.14 1.87
N GLU A 550 -20.00 12.06 2.19
CA GLU A 550 -20.61 12.86 3.27
C GLU A 550 -20.14 12.47 4.67
N TYR A 551 -19.60 11.25 4.82
CA TYR A 551 -19.04 10.73 6.06
C TYR A 551 -17.52 10.89 6.13
N SER A 552 -16.88 11.41 5.08
CA SER A 552 -15.44 11.63 5.07
C SER A 552 -15.05 12.79 5.97
N ASP A 553 -13.90 12.66 6.62
CA ASP A 553 -13.32 13.69 7.48
C ASP A 553 -13.11 15.01 6.73
N TYR A 554 -12.51 14.97 5.53
CA TYR A 554 -12.25 16.19 4.75
C TYR A 554 -13.55 16.95 4.42
N HIS A 555 -14.60 16.26 3.98
CA HIS A 555 -15.86 16.89 3.59
C HIS A 555 -16.61 17.45 4.80
N ARG A 556 -16.56 16.73 5.93
CA ARG A 556 -17.18 17.20 7.18
C ARG A 556 -16.44 18.41 7.75
N ILE A 557 -15.12 18.44 7.69
CA ILE A 557 -14.30 19.57 8.14
C ILE A 557 -14.49 20.78 7.23
N GLU A 558 -14.53 20.60 5.90
CA GLU A 558 -14.85 21.66 4.95
C GLU A 558 -16.20 22.32 5.30
N LYS A 559 -17.26 21.52 5.47
CA LYS A 559 -18.59 22.01 5.90
C LYS A 559 -18.56 22.67 7.28
N TRP A 560 -17.83 22.09 8.23
CA TRP A 560 -17.69 22.59 9.59
C TRP A 560 -17.08 24.00 9.60
N LEU A 561 -16.07 24.24 8.77
CA LEU A 561 -15.44 25.54 8.59
C LEU A 561 -16.33 26.54 7.84
N GLU A 562 -17.02 26.11 6.79
CA GLU A 562 -17.97 26.95 6.05
C GLU A 562 -19.09 27.48 6.94
N ASN A 563 -19.51 26.69 7.94
CA ASN A 563 -20.53 27.07 8.91
C ASN A 563 -20.02 28.03 10.02
N GLY A 564 -18.72 28.33 10.06
CA GLY A 564 -18.12 29.24 11.03
C GLY A 564 -18.09 28.69 12.46
N ASP A 565 -18.18 27.38 12.66
CA ASP A 565 -18.02 26.77 13.98
C ASP A 565 -16.54 26.87 14.41
N LEU A 566 -16.33 27.57 15.53
CA LEU A 566 -15.00 27.81 16.12
C LEU A 566 -14.71 26.86 17.29
N SER A 567 -15.52 25.83 17.50
CA SER A 567 -15.20 24.77 18.46
C SER A 567 -13.86 24.11 18.13
N SER A 568 -13.22 23.43 19.08
CA SER A 568 -11.98 22.72 18.75
C SER A 568 -12.30 21.53 17.84
N LEU A 569 -11.42 21.23 16.88
CA LEU A 569 -11.50 20.00 16.08
C LEU A 569 -11.54 18.74 16.97
N GLU A 570 -11.01 18.85 18.19
CA GLU A 570 -11.13 17.84 19.24
C GLU A 570 -12.55 17.56 19.68
N SER A 571 -13.36 18.61 19.90
CA SER A 571 -14.79 18.45 20.18
C SER A 571 -15.50 17.73 19.03
N PHE A 572 -15.22 18.16 17.78
CA PHE A 572 -15.77 17.52 16.58
C PHE A 572 -15.48 16.01 16.56
N TYR A 573 -14.21 15.61 16.73
CA TYR A 573 -13.87 14.20 16.69
C TYR A 573 -14.39 13.42 17.89
N ASN A 574 -14.38 13.99 19.10
CA ASN A 574 -14.82 13.30 20.31
C ASN A 574 -16.33 13.00 20.30
N ASN A 575 -17.12 13.82 19.61
CA ASN A 575 -18.57 13.60 19.47
C ASN A 575 -18.94 12.44 18.54
N ILE A 576 -18.00 11.96 17.69
CA ILE A 576 -18.28 10.90 16.72
C ILE A 576 -17.89 9.55 17.34
N PRO A 577 -18.83 8.62 17.56
CA PRO A 577 -18.55 7.37 18.27
C PRO A 577 -17.70 6.39 17.46
N ILE A 578 -17.84 6.39 16.13
CA ILE A 578 -17.14 5.45 15.24
C ILE A 578 -16.19 6.20 14.31
N VAL A 579 -14.95 5.75 14.29
CA VAL A 579 -13.92 6.26 13.36
C VAL A 579 -13.42 5.11 12.52
N ALA A 580 -13.32 5.32 11.21
CA ALA A 580 -12.90 4.29 10.27
C ALA A 580 -11.72 4.75 9.41
N SER A 581 -10.62 4.00 9.44
CA SER A 581 -9.41 4.32 8.66
C SER A 581 -8.66 3.05 8.23
N THR A 582 -7.68 3.16 7.34
CA THR A 582 -6.77 2.03 7.07
C THR A 582 -5.72 1.93 8.17
N CYS A 583 -5.11 0.75 8.37
CA CYS A 583 -4.06 0.58 9.40
C CYS A 583 -2.89 1.58 9.21
N LEU A 584 -2.53 1.87 7.96
CA LEU A 584 -1.50 2.86 7.63
C LEU A 584 -1.99 4.30 7.83
N GLY A 585 -3.28 4.57 7.58
CA GLY A 585 -3.90 5.87 7.83
C GLY A 585 -3.83 6.26 9.31
N VAL A 586 -4.04 5.28 10.20
CA VAL A 586 -3.93 5.47 11.66
C VAL A 586 -2.58 6.04 12.09
N ALA A 587 -1.49 5.55 11.50
CA ALA A 587 -0.14 6.00 11.84
C ALA A 587 0.17 7.43 11.35
N SER A 588 -0.64 8.00 10.47
CA SER A 588 -0.37 9.28 9.82
C SER A 588 -1.34 10.40 10.18
N HIS A 589 -2.52 10.08 10.71
CA HIS A 589 -3.56 11.08 10.92
C HIS A 589 -3.55 11.61 12.36
N PRO A 590 -3.52 12.94 12.58
CA PRO A 590 -3.36 13.55 13.90
C PRO A 590 -4.34 13.08 14.98
N LEU A 591 -5.58 12.74 14.60
CA LEU A 591 -6.61 12.20 15.51
C LEU A 591 -6.06 11.12 16.44
N PHE A 592 -5.29 10.19 15.89
CA PHE A 592 -4.86 8.98 16.58
C PHE A 592 -3.70 9.22 17.55
N PHE A 593 -3.05 10.39 17.52
CA PHE A 593 -2.09 10.79 18.54
C PHE A 593 -2.76 11.29 19.82
N LYS A 594 -4.03 11.69 19.73
CA LYS A 594 -4.77 12.31 20.85
C LYS A 594 -5.92 11.47 21.38
N ARG A 595 -6.64 10.78 20.50
CA ARG A 595 -7.84 10.03 20.85
C ARG A 595 -7.53 8.55 21.03
N THR A 596 -7.93 8.00 22.16
CA THR A 596 -7.98 6.56 22.42
C THR A 596 -9.40 6.03 22.28
N PHE A 597 -9.55 4.83 21.74
CA PHE A 597 -10.82 4.15 21.55
C PHE A 597 -11.03 3.03 22.56
N ASP A 598 -12.27 2.71 22.87
CA ASP A 598 -12.59 1.56 23.73
C ASP A 598 -12.35 0.25 22.99
N PHE A 599 -12.68 0.20 21.68
CA PHE A 599 -12.46 -0.95 20.82
C PHE A 599 -11.77 -0.58 19.50
N CYS A 600 -10.82 -1.40 19.07
CA CYS A 600 -10.33 -1.45 17.69
C CYS A 600 -10.76 -2.75 17.03
N ILE A 601 -11.41 -2.69 15.88
CA ILE A 601 -11.72 -3.85 15.04
C ILE A 601 -10.82 -3.78 13.81
N LEU A 602 -10.00 -4.80 13.60
CA LEU A 602 -9.09 -4.90 12.46
C LEU A 602 -9.54 -6.05 11.56
N ASP A 603 -10.14 -5.70 10.41
CA ASP A 603 -10.57 -6.65 9.38
C ASP A 603 -9.43 -7.02 8.43
N GLU A 604 -9.50 -8.23 7.88
CA GLU A 604 -8.45 -8.86 7.07
C GLU A 604 -7.09 -8.93 7.78
N ALA A 605 -7.12 -9.13 9.11
CA ALA A 605 -5.96 -9.15 9.98
C ALA A 605 -4.90 -10.21 9.60
N SER A 606 -5.30 -11.27 8.91
CA SER A 606 -4.38 -12.30 8.43
C SER A 606 -3.46 -11.84 7.29
N GLN A 607 -3.78 -10.72 6.62
CA GLN A 607 -3.01 -10.15 5.50
C GLN A 607 -2.14 -8.96 5.91
N VAL A 608 -2.18 -8.55 7.18
CA VAL A 608 -1.46 -7.38 7.67
C VAL A 608 -0.19 -7.83 8.38
N PHE A 609 0.94 -7.20 8.05
CA PHE A 609 2.17 -7.43 8.82
C PHE A 609 1.92 -7.19 10.31
N LEU A 610 2.54 -7.98 11.18
CA LEU A 610 2.44 -7.78 12.62
C LEU A 610 2.76 -6.33 12.99
N ALA A 611 3.87 -5.79 12.47
CA ALA A 611 4.30 -4.42 12.71
C ALA A 611 3.24 -3.38 12.27
N THR A 612 2.59 -3.57 11.13
CA THR A 612 1.53 -2.66 10.64
C THR A 612 0.28 -2.71 11.55
N SER A 613 -0.05 -3.89 12.09
CA SER A 613 -1.22 -4.09 12.95
C SER A 613 -1.10 -3.36 14.29
N LEU A 614 0.12 -3.10 14.77
CA LEU A 614 0.35 -2.43 16.06
C LEU A 614 -0.18 -0.99 16.10
N GLY A 615 -0.15 -0.26 14.98
CA GLY A 615 -0.58 1.15 14.91
C GLY A 615 -2.00 1.36 15.50
N PRO A 616 -3.03 0.70 14.94
CA PRO A 616 -4.39 0.70 15.51
C PRO A 616 -4.50 0.18 16.96
N LEU A 617 -3.66 -0.78 17.34
CA LEU A 617 -3.69 -1.37 18.69
C LEU A 617 -3.17 -0.42 19.77
N PHE A 618 -2.23 0.46 19.46
CA PHE A 618 -1.73 1.46 20.41
C PHE A 618 -2.79 2.50 20.80
N VAL A 619 -3.81 2.70 19.97
CA VAL A 619 -4.84 3.72 20.17
C VAL A 619 -6.16 3.13 20.67
N ALA A 620 -6.17 1.88 21.12
CA ALA A 620 -7.36 1.23 21.64
C ALA A 620 -7.12 0.45 22.93
N LYS A 621 -8.14 0.41 23.80
CA LYS A 621 -8.13 -0.36 25.05
C LYS A 621 -8.28 -1.85 24.75
N ASN A 622 -9.32 -2.20 23.99
CA ASN A 622 -9.62 -3.56 23.55
C ASN A 622 -9.43 -3.68 22.03
N PHE A 623 -9.10 -4.88 21.54
CA PHE A 623 -8.99 -5.12 20.10
C PHE A 623 -9.55 -6.46 19.65
N VAL A 624 -10.09 -6.45 18.43
CA VAL A 624 -10.69 -7.60 17.76
C VAL A 624 -10.01 -7.75 16.42
N LEU A 625 -9.34 -8.88 16.22
CA LEU A 625 -8.74 -9.22 14.93
C LEU A 625 -9.67 -10.15 14.19
N VAL A 626 -10.04 -9.79 12.96
CA VAL A 626 -10.93 -10.58 12.11
C VAL A 626 -10.15 -11.01 10.88
N GLY A 627 -10.14 -12.31 10.59
CA GLY A 627 -9.32 -12.81 9.50
C GLY A 627 -9.46 -14.30 9.27
N ASP A 628 -8.63 -14.80 8.37
CA ASP A 628 -8.55 -16.21 7.99
C ASP A 628 -7.09 -16.58 7.69
N GLN A 629 -6.46 -17.35 8.58
CA GLN A 629 -5.06 -17.76 8.42
C GLN A 629 -4.84 -18.80 7.30
N LYS A 630 -5.93 -19.35 6.74
CA LYS A 630 -5.89 -20.27 5.59
C LYS A 630 -6.01 -19.52 4.25
N GLN A 631 -6.23 -18.21 4.27
CA GLN A 631 -6.14 -17.33 3.09
C GLN A 631 -4.78 -16.61 3.05
N LEU A 632 -4.60 -15.66 2.13
CA LEU A 632 -3.29 -15.04 1.85
C LEU A 632 -2.68 -14.39 3.09
N PRO A 633 -1.36 -14.58 3.32
CA PRO A 633 -0.62 -13.86 4.35
C PRO A 633 -0.25 -12.44 3.88
N PRO A 634 0.41 -11.62 4.71
CA PRO A 634 1.04 -10.38 4.28
C PRO A 634 2.04 -10.63 3.14
N VAL A 635 2.05 -9.76 2.15
CA VAL A 635 2.93 -9.90 0.98
C VAL A 635 4.35 -9.47 1.35
N CYS A 636 5.25 -10.44 1.47
CA CYS A 636 6.69 -10.23 1.67
C CYS A 636 7.46 -10.62 0.40
N GLY A 637 8.23 -9.69 -0.16
CA GLY A 637 9.02 -9.93 -1.38
C GLY A 637 10.29 -10.74 -1.13
N ASN A 638 10.98 -10.48 -0.01
CA ASN A 638 12.23 -11.16 0.32
C ASN A 638 11.99 -12.62 0.78
N ARG A 639 12.59 -13.59 0.07
CA ARG A 639 12.40 -15.02 0.36
C ARG A 639 12.92 -15.44 1.74
N VAL A 640 14.08 -14.94 2.14
CA VAL A 640 14.69 -15.29 3.44
C VAL A 640 13.87 -14.69 4.57
N ALA A 641 13.45 -13.43 4.44
CA ALA A 641 12.59 -12.80 5.42
C ALA A 641 11.26 -13.57 5.59
N ARG A 642 10.66 -14.01 4.48
CA ARG A 642 9.45 -14.85 4.48
C ARG A 642 9.69 -16.19 5.20
N GLN A 643 10.77 -16.90 4.87
CA GLN A 643 11.09 -18.20 5.49
C GLN A 643 11.29 -18.10 7.01
N HIS A 644 11.79 -16.97 7.50
CA HIS A 644 11.96 -16.71 8.93
C HIS A 644 10.73 -16.10 9.63
N GLY A 645 9.61 -15.97 8.90
CA GLY A 645 8.30 -15.61 9.44
C GLY A 645 7.93 -14.14 9.35
N LEU A 646 8.47 -13.35 8.42
CA LEU A 646 8.01 -11.96 8.24
C LEU A 646 6.55 -11.89 7.75
N ASP A 647 6.08 -12.90 7.02
CA ASP A 647 4.68 -13.06 6.59
C ASP A 647 3.79 -13.68 7.69
N GLU A 648 4.29 -13.81 8.91
CA GLU A 648 3.47 -14.09 10.09
C GLU A 648 2.66 -12.83 10.45
N SER A 649 1.35 -12.89 10.23
CA SER A 649 0.43 -11.86 10.71
C SER A 649 0.24 -11.95 12.23
N LEU A 650 -0.13 -10.84 12.86
CA LEU A 650 -0.50 -10.82 14.26
C LEU A 650 -1.68 -11.77 14.56
N PHE A 651 -2.63 -11.87 13.62
CA PHE A 651 -3.75 -12.80 13.72
C PHE A 651 -3.27 -14.25 13.84
N TYR A 652 -2.37 -14.69 12.96
CA TYR A 652 -1.82 -16.05 13.01
C TYR A 652 -1.06 -16.30 14.31
N ARG A 653 -0.22 -15.35 14.72
CA ARG A 653 0.57 -15.46 15.96
C ARG A 653 -0.29 -15.60 17.21
N LEU A 654 -1.32 -14.77 17.36
CA LEU A 654 -2.20 -14.87 18.53
C LEU A 654 -3.08 -16.11 18.47
N LEU A 655 -3.44 -16.56 17.27
CA LEU A 655 -4.18 -17.79 17.09
C LEU A 655 -3.38 -19.01 17.57
N THR A 656 -2.08 -19.09 17.25
CA THR A 656 -1.23 -20.21 17.71
C THR A 656 -1.04 -20.20 19.22
N PHE A 657 -0.92 -19.02 19.86
CA PHE A 657 -0.89 -18.94 21.32
C PHE A 657 -2.19 -19.44 21.96
N CYS A 658 -3.34 -19.02 21.42
CA CYS A 658 -4.65 -19.40 21.93
C CYS A 658 -5.00 -20.88 21.66
N ASP A 659 -4.52 -21.47 20.56
CA ASP A 659 -4.81 -22.85 20.13
C ASP A 659 -3.82 -23.88 20.70
N SER A 660 -3.06 -23.54 21.74
CA SER A 660 -2.09 -24.41 22.42
C SER A 660 -2.69 -25.71 22.99
N ASN A 661 -4.02 -25.79 23.14
CA ASN A 661 -4.78 -26.99 23.52
C ASN A 661 -5.52 -27.67 22.35
N ASN A 662 -5.24 -27.30 21.10
CA ASN A 662 -5.84 -27.88 19.90
C ASN A 662 -7.38 -27.81 19.87
N VAL A 663 -7.97 -26.75 20.42
CA VAL A 663 -9.43 -26.57 20.51
C VAL A 663 -10.04 -26.53 19.11
N LEU A 664 -9.36 -25.88 18.16
CA LEU A 664 -9.80 -25.86 16.76
C LEU A 664 -9.56 -27.20 16.06
N ALA A 665 -8.67 -28.06 16.54
CA ALA A 665 -8.37 -29.35 15.91
C ALA A 665 -9.30 -30.49 16.34
N ASN A 666 -9.81 -30.46 17.59
CA ASN A 666 -10.47 -31.62 18.22
C ASN A 666 -11.93 -31.41 18.65
N SER A 667 -12.52 -30.22 18.52
CA SER A 667 -13.91 -29.98 18.94
C SER A 667 -14.86 -29.73 17.77
N ASP A 668 -15.99 -30.44 17.77
CA ASP A 668 -17.12 -30.15 16.89
C ASP A 668 -17.65 -28.75 17.23
N PRO A 669 -17.76 -27.82 16.25
CA PRO A 669 -18.34 -26.51 16.46
C PRO A 669 -19.72 -26.54 17.14
N ASP A 670 -20.48 -27.63 16.95
CA ASP A 670 -21.80 -27.82 17.55
C ASP A 670 -21.73 -28.17 19.04
N VAL A 671 -20.71 -28.92 19.48
CA VAL A 671 -20.48 -29.21 20.91
C VAL A 671 -20.07 -27.95 21.66
N ALA A 672 -19.35 -27.04 20.99
CA ALA A 672 -19.05 -25.72 21.54
C ALA A 672 -20.27 -24.76 21.48
N PHE A 673 -21.27 -25.06 20.65
CA PHE A 673 -22.51 -24.30 20.48
C PHE A 673 -23.54 -24.64 21.55
N GLU A 674 -23.81 -25.93 21.80
CA GLU A 674 -24.74 -26.39 22.85
C GLU A 674 -24.30 -25.90 24.23
N ARG A 675 -23.00 -25.95 24.53
CA ARG A 675 -22.42 -25.42 25.78
C ARG A 675 -22.65 -23.92 25.99
N PHE A 676 -22.87 -23.14 24.93
CA PHE A 676 -23.09 -21.69 25.01
C PHE A 676 -24.57 -21.32 25.20
N GLU A 677 -25.49 -22.01 24.52
CA GLU A 677 -26.95 -21.87 24.74
C GLU A 677 -27.32 -22.33 26.16
N ASP A 678 -26.85 -23.51 26.59
CA ASP A 678 -27.04 -24.00 27.96
C ASP A 678 -26.46 -23.03 29.02
N TYR A 679 -25.43 -22.26 28.65
CA TYR A 679 -24.80 -21.25 29.51
C TYR A 679 -25.57 -19.91 29.55
N LEU A 680 -26.17 -19.46 28.43
CA LEU A 680 -27.07 -18.30 28.45
C LEU A 680 -28.30 -18.57 29.32
N ILE A 681 -28.74 -19.83 29.35
CA ILE A 681 -29.88 -20.31 30.13
C ILE A 681 -29.48 -20.54 31.60
N ASN A 682 -28.32 -21.15 31.86
CA ASN A 682 -27.85 -21.47 33.21
C ASN A 682 -26.84 -20.42 33.72
N LYS A 683 -27.31 -19.49 34.55
CA LYS A 683 -26.55 -18.39 35.21
C LYS A 683 -25.38 -18.81 36.13
N ASN A 684 -24.70 -19.93 35.91
CA ASN A 684 -23.54 -20.36 36.70
C ASN A 684 -22.23 -20.01 35.97
N SER A 685 -21.67 -18.89 36.42
CA SER A 685 -20.34 -18.36 36.12
C SER A 685 -19.23 -19.33 36.54
N VAL A 686 -18.22 -19.52 35.68
CA VAL A 686 -16.76 -19.69 35.98
C VAL A 686 -15.99 -20.32 34.80
N THR A 687 -16.61 -21.04 33.86
CA THR A 687 -15.86 -21.93 32.94
C THR A 687 -15.70 -21.50 31.46
N ILE A 688 -16.22 -20.35 31.01
CA ILE A 688 -16.10 -19.89 29.60
C ILE A 688 -15.23 -18.62 29.42
N ASP A 689 -14.70 -18.04 30.51
CA ASP A 689 -13.89 -16.80 30.47
C ASP A 689 -12.57 -16.92 29.67
N SER A 690 -12.22 -18.13 29.21
CA SER A 690 -11.01 -18.42 28.42
C SER A 690 -11.19 -18.35 26.90
N VAL A 691 -12.42 -18.26 26.37
CA VAL A 691 -12.65 -18.35 24.92
C VAL A 691 -12.39 -17.00 24.23
N ARG A 692 -11.22 -16.91 23.57
CA ARG A 692 -10.79 -15.74 22.78
C ARG A 692 -10.93 -15.92 21.28
N ILE A 693 -11.20 -17.15 20.82
CA ILE A 693 -11.36 -17.51 19.42
C ILE A 693 -12.84 -17.76 19.12
N PHE A 694 -13.35 -17.06 18.11
CA PHE A 694 -14.72 -17.16 17.61
C PHE A 694 -14.71 -17.63 16.16
N PRO A 695 -14.76 -18.95 15.91
CA PRO A 695 -14.78 -19.49 14.56
C PRO A 695 -16.15 -19.32 13.89
N LEU A 696 -16.14 -18.92 12.62
CA LEU A 696 -17.32 -18.82 11.76
C LEU A 696 -17.13 -19.80 10.57
N PHE A 697 -17.80 -20.95 10.62
CA PHE A 697 -17.71 -22.00 9.60
C PHE A 697 -19.00 -22.17 8.77
N ILE A 698 -20.11 -21.56 9.20
CA ILE A 698 -21.34 -21.48 8.40
C ILE A 698 -21.12 -20.47 7.27
N GLN A 699 -21.22 -20.91 6.01
CA GLN A 699 -20.94 -20.11 4.82
C GLN A 699 -22.16 -19.92 3.90
N TYR A 700 -22.24 -18.76 3.24
CA TYR A 700 -23.37 -18.30 2.43
C TYR A 700 -23.02 -18.10 0.94
N ARG A 701 -21.92 -18.68 0.47
CA ARG A 701 -21.34 -18.43 -0.85
C ARG A 701 -21.35 -19.66 -1.75
N MET A 702 -20.62 -20.69 -1.35
CA MET A 702 -20.29 -21.85 -2.17
C MET A 702 -21.42 -22.88 -2.08
N ASN A 703 -21.81 -23.46 -3.21
CA ASN A 703 -22.65 -24.66 -3.18
C ASN A 703 -21.92 -25.85 -2.57
N ARG A 704 -22.66 -26.96 -2.36
CA ARG A 704 -22.15 -28.13 -1.65
C ARG A 704 -20.84 -28.67 -2.24
N VAL A 705 -20.78 -28.82 -3.57
CA VAL A 705 -19.65 -29.46 -4.26
C VAL A 705 -18.38 -28.59 -4.19
N ILE A 706 -18.51 -27.27 -4.36
CA ILE A 706 -17.37 -26.33 -4.23
C ILE A 706 -16.89 -26.25 -2.76
N MET A 707 -17.82 -26.25 -1.81
CA MET A 707 -17.50 -26.25 -0.39
C MET A 707 -16.81 -27.55 0.05
N GLU A 708 -17.29 -28.72 -0.40
CA GLU A 708 -16.67 -30.02 -0.13
C GLU A 708 -15.23 -30.08 -0.64
N LEU A 709 -14.97 -29.57 -1.85
CA LEU A 709 -13.61 -29.43 -2.37
C LEU A 709 -12.75 -28.62 -1.42
N SER A 710 -13.22 -27.44 -0.98
CA SER A 710 -12.52 -26.55 -0.03
C SER A 710 -12.27 -27.21 1.33
N ASN A 711 -13.24 -28.01 1.82
CA ASN A 711 -13.13 -28.79 3.04
C ASN A 711 -12.04 -29.85 2.93
N ASN A 712 -11.96 -30.56 1.81
CA ASN A 712 -10.98 -31.62 1.58
C ASN A 712 -9.56 -31.06 1.43
N ILE A 713 -9.40 -29.89 0.80
CA ILE A 713 -8.07 -29.30 0.58
C ILE A 713 -7.55 -28.52 1.81
N THR A 714 -8.42 -27.79 2.54
CA THR A 714 -7.97 -26.76 3.49
C THR A 714 -8.63 -26.83 4.87
N TYR A 715 -9.97 -26.97 4.93
CA TYR A 715 -10.74 -26.74 6.17
C TYR A 715 -11.10 -28.01 6.96
N ALA A 716 -10.65 -29.18 6.50
CA ALA A 716 -10.83 -30.47 7.18
C ALA A 716 -12.30 -30.75 7.58
N GLY A 717 -13.24 -30.52 6.65
CA GLY A 717 -14.67 -30.83 6.86
C GLY A 717 -15.46 -29.82 7.69
N LYS A 718 -14.85 -28.73 8.17
CA LYS A 718 -15.50 -27.80 9.11
C LYS A 718 -16.56 -26.89 8.47
N LEU A 719 -16.42 -26.56 7.18
CA LEU A 719 -17.36 -25.65 6.50
C LEU A 719 -18.72 -26.30 6.28
N ARG A 720 -19.78 -25.51 6.49
CA ARG A 720 -21.18 -25.94 6.27
C ARG A 720 -21.96 -24.89 5.51
N CYS A 721 -22.79 -25.31 4.56
CA CYS A 721 -23.72 -24.42 3.87
C CYS A 721 -24.76 -23.88 4.85
N ALA A 722 -25.06 -22.60 4.79
CA ALA A 722 -26.00 -21.97 5.72
C ALA A 722 -27.45 -22.46 5.54
N ASN A 723 -27.83 -22.86 4.33
CA ASN A 723 -29.17 -23.36 4.01
C ASN A 723 -29.15 -24.14 2.68
N LYS A 724 -30.27 -24.82 2.40
CA LYS A 724 -30.46 -25.61 1.16
C LYS A 724 -30.36 -24.77 -0.13
N ASN A 725 -30.71 -23.48 -0.08
CA ASN A 725 -30.65 -22.60 -1.25
C ASN A 725 -29.20 -22.38 -1.70
N VAL A 726 -28.29 -22.16 -0.75
CA VAL A 726 -26.85 -22.08 -1.03
C VAL A 726 -26.32 -23.46 -1.43
N GLU A 727 -26.68 -24.50 -0.68
CA GLU A 727 -26.21 -25.86 -0.89
C GLU A 727 -26.47 -26.40 -2.31
N LEU A 728 -27.67 -26.13 -2.85
CA LEU A 728 -28.14 -26.60 -4.15
C LEU A 728 -28.03 -25.53 -5.25
N ALA A 729 -27.34 -24.41 -5.00
CA ALA A 729 -27.19 -23.33 -5.96
C ALA A 729 -26.42 -23.79 -7.21
N THR A 730 -27.03 -23.60 -8.38
CA THR A 730 -26.44 -23.96 -9.69
C THR A 730 -26.77 -22.89 -10.72
N LEU A 731 -26.18 -22.99 -11.93
CA LEU A 731 -26.50 -22.09 -13.05
C LEU A 731 -27.93 -22.28 -13.61
N ARG A 732 -28.70 -23.25 -13.13
CA ARG A 732 -30.10 -23.47 -13.57
C ARG A 732 -30.97 -22.23 -13.44
N CYS A 733 -30.71 -21.36 -12.45
CA CYS A 733 -31.45 -20.11 -12.28
C CYS A 733 -31.30 -19.14 -13.45
N PHE A 734 -30.30 -19.31 -14.32
CA PHE A 734 -30.06 -18.49 -15.50
C PHE A 734 -30.49 -19.18 -16.80
N LEU A 735 -31.18 -20.33 -16.75
CA LEU A 735 -31.76 -20.96 -17.93
C LEU A 735 -33.12 -20.34 -18.24
N SER A 736 -33.37 -20.02 -19.51
CA SER A 736 -34.73 -19.78 -19.99
C SER A 736 -35.51 -21.11 -19.98
N GLU A 737 -36.83 -21.10 -19.77
CA GLU A 737 -37.71 -22.28 -19.60
C GLU A 737 -37.65 -23.36 -20.71
N LYS A 738 -36.87 -23.18 -21.78
CA LYS A 738 -36.66 -24.15 -22.87
C LYS A 738 -35.37 -24.96 -22.69
N GLY A 739 -35.49 -26.15 -22.10
CA GLY A 739 -34.62 -27.32 -22.34
C GLY A 739 -33.14 -27.25 -21.93
N ASP A 740 -32.52 -28.41 -21.73
CA ASP A 740 -31.10 -28.54 -21.36
C ASP A 740 -30.18 -28.12 -22.53
N PRO A 741 -29.33 -27.08 -22.37
CA PRO A 741 -28.45 -26.59 -23.42
C PRO A 741 -27.29 -27.55 -23.75
N THR A 742 -27.10 -28.62 -22.98
CA THR A 742 -25.97 -29.55 -23.17
C THR A 742 -26.12 -30.46 -24.38
N GLY A 743 -27.33 -30.63 -24.92
CA GLY A 743 -27.62 -31.54 -26.04
C GLY A 743 -26.87 -31.18 -27.34
N SER A 744 -26.64 -29.89 -27.61
CA SER A 744 -25.86 -29.45 -28.79
C SER A 744 -24.35 -29.63 -28.64
N PHE A 745 -23.87 -29.99 -27.46
CA PHE A 745 -22.44 -30.10 -27.13
C PHE A 745 -22.04 -31.52 -26.73
N GLU A 746 -22.82 -32.56 -27.05
CA GLU A 746 -22.65 -33.92 -26.51
C GLU A 746 -21.23 -34.50 -26.60
N LYS A 747 -20.47 -34.18 -27.66
CA LYS A 747 -19.08 -34.62 -27.89
C LYS A 747 -18.01 -33.57 -27.58
N SER A 748 -18.42 -32.38 -27.14
CA SER A 748 -17.53 -31.26 -26.85
C SER A 748 -17.13 -31.22 -25.38
N TYR A 749 -15.91 -30.76 -25.10
CA TYR A 749 -15.45 -30.45 -23.76
C TYR A 749 -16.34 -29.41 -23.05
N LEU A 750 -17.06 -28.59 -23.85
CA LEU A 750 -17.97 -27.56 -23.37
C LEU A 750 -19.18 -28.13 -22.62
N ARG A 751 -19.61 -29.36 -22.89
CA ARG A 751 -20.82 -29.97 -22.29
C ARG A 751 -20.86 -29.85 -20.77
N LYS A 752 -19.79 -30.30 -20.10
CA LYS A 752 -19.70 -30.23 -18.63
C LYS A 752 -19.39 -28.81 -18.15
N ALA A 753 -18.68 -28.02 -18.97
CA ALA A 753 -18.37 -26.64 -18.68
C ALA A 753 -19.58 -25.70 -18.71
N ILE A 754 -20.63 -26.05 -19.45
CA ILE A 754 -21.91 -25.34 -19.40
C ILE A 754 -22.98 -26.10 -18.61
N SER A 755 -22.70 -27.30 -18.11
CA SER A 755 -23.70 -28.08 -17.36
C SER A 755 -24.19 -27.33 -16.12
N SER A 756 -25.51 -27.36 -15.93
CA SER A 756 -26.21 -26.79 -14.80
C SER A 756 -26.43 -27.79 -13.65
N ASN A 757 -25.93 -29.02 -13.80
CA ASN A 757 -26.01 -30.04 -12.75
C ASN A 757 -25.10 -29.69 -11.57
N LEU A 758 -25.56 -30.03 -10.37
CA LEU A 758 -24.82 -29.74 -9.14
C LEU A 758 -23.46 -30.47 -9.10
N ASP A 759 -23.41 -31.73 -9.51
CA ASP A 759 -22.16 -32.52 -9.50
C ASP A 759 -21.10 -31.98 -10.48
N ASP A 760 -21.55 -31.31 -11.55
CA ASP A 760 -20.70 -30.62 -12.53
C ASP A 760 -20.32 -29.20 -12.09
N SER A 761 -20.63 -28.78 -10.85
CA SER A 761 -20.28 -27.43 -10.36
C SER A 761 -18.77 -27.21 -10.29
N VAL A 762 -17.98 -28.27 -10.13
CA VAL A 762 -16.52 -28.24 -10.20
C VAL A 762 -16.09 -29.10 -11.37
N ILE A 763 -15.33 -28.52 -12.29
CA ILE A 763 -14.74 -29.26 -13.40
C ILE A 763 -13.27 -28.90 -13.59
N PHE A 764 -12.48 -29.90 -13.99
CA PHE A 764 -11.09 -29.75 -14.37
C PHE A 764 -10.95 -30.10 -15.86
N ILE A 765 -10.64 -29.10 -16.68
CA ILE A 765 -10.32 -29.26 -18.09
C ILE A 765 -8.83 -29.56 -18.20
N ASP A 766 -8.53 -30.82 -18.51
CA ASP A 766 -7.18 -31.34 -18.58
C ASP A 766 -6.59 -31.09 -19.97
N THR A 767 -5.55 -30.25 -20.01
CA THR A 767 -4.78 -29.93 -21.21
C THR A 767 -3.62 -30.91 -21.46
N ASP A 768 -3.52 -31.98 -20.67
CA ASP A 768 -2.48 -32.99 -20.87
C ASP A 768 -2.53 -33.61 -22.26
N ARG A 769 -1.35 -33.83 -22.85
CA ARG A 769 -1.13 -34.32 -24.23
C ARG A 769 -1.64 -33.42 -25.36
N VAL A 770 -2.09 -32.19 -25.07
CA VAL A 770 -2.38 -31.20 -26.11
C VAL A 770 -1.09 -30.45 -26.45
N VAL A 771 -0.53 -30.68 -27.64
CA VAL A 771 0.78 -30.14 -28.06
C VAL A 771 0.83 -28.62 -27.98
N ASN A 772 -0.24 -27.93 -28.39
CA ASN A 772 -0.29 -26.46 -28.38
C ASN A 772 -0.53 -25.87 -26.99
N ALA A 773 -0.88 -26.67 -25.98
CA ALA A 773 -1.16 -26.22 -24.62
C ALA A 773 0.10 -26.08 -23.77
N CYS A 774 1.20 -25.65 -24.39
CA CYS A 774 2.48 -25.45 -23.74
C CYS A 774 2.64 -24.00 -23.23
N GLU A 775 3.39 -23.84 -22.14
CA GLU A 775 3.70 -22.54 -21.58
C GLU A 775 4.61 -21.74 -22.53
N ASN A 776 4.28 -20.46 -22.71
CA ASN A 776 5.04 -19.47 -23.45
C ASN A 776 5.89 -18.66 -22.48
N VAL A 777 7.10 -18.30 -22.89
CA VAL A 777 8.00 -17.38 -22.17
C VAL A 777 8.21 -16.15 -23.03
N SER A 778 8.04 -14.94 -22.48
CA SER A 778 8.36 -13.72 -23.21
C SER A 778 9.81 -13.28 -22.95
N ASP A 779 10.62 -13.20 -24.01
CA ASP A 779 12.02 -12.73 -24.01
C ASP A 779 12.15 -11.20 -23.86
N SER A 780 11.49 -10.61 -22.86
CA SER A 780 11.68 -9.19 -22.54
C SER A 780 12.82 -8.99 -21.54
N GLN A 781 14.03 -9.41 -21.91
CA GLN A 781 15.29 -8.89 -21.37
C GLN A 781 16.21 -8.67 -22.58
N THR A 782 16.43 -7.41 -22.96
CA THR A 782 17.63 -7.08 -23.73
C THR A 782 18.81 -7.34 -22.81
N ASP A 783 19.61 -8.36 -23.10
CA ASP A 783 20.91 -8.56 -22.47
C ASP A 783 21.75 -7.28 -22.68
N LEU A 784 21.86 -6.45 -21.63
CA LEU A 784 22.81 -5.36 -21.59
C LEU A 784 24.15 -5.97 -21.17
N GLN A 785 25.03 -6.21 -22.15
CA GLN A 785 26.45 -6.42 -21.87
C GLN A 785 27.02 -5.11 -21.32
N VAL A 786 27.40 -5.11 -20.05
CA VAL A 786 28.28 -4.11 -19.45
C VAL A 786 29.51 -4.86 -18.97
N ASP A 787 30.67 -4.52 -19.54
CA ASP A 787 32.00 -4.97 -19.12
C ASP A 787 32.22 -6.48 -18.90
N GLY A 788 31.79 -7.31 -19.87
CA GLY A 788 32.26 -8.70 -19.98
C GLY A 788 31.74 -9.69 -18.94
N GLU A 789 30.92 -9.27 -17.97
CA GLU A 789 30.21 -10.16 -17.05
C GLU A 789 28.71 -10.19 -17.36
N ILE A 790 28.19 -11.38 -17.66
CA ILE A 790 26.74 -11.62 -17.80
C ILE A 790 26.14 -11.64 -16.39
N VAL A 791 25.69 -10.50 -15.90
CA VAL A 791 24.84 -10.44 -14.69
C VAL A 791 23.42 -10.80 -15.11
N SER A 792 23.14 -12.11 -15.20
CA SER A 792 21.78 -12.60 -15.40
C SER A 792 20.94 -12.28 -14.15
N ASN A 793 20.09 -11.25 -14.20
CA ASN A 793 19.06 -11.04 -13.19
C ASN A 793 17.99 -12.13 -13.35
N LYS A 794 18.23 -13.26 -12.70
CA LYS A 794 17.53 -14.56 -12.81
C LYS A 794 16.11 -14.63 -12.23
N ASN A 795 15.43 -13.53 -11.95
CA ASN A 795 14.14 -13.59 -11.26
C ASN A 795 12.93 -13.34 -12.19
N CYS A 796 12.24 -14.46 -12.45
CA CYS A 796 10.87 -14.60 -12.96
C CYS A 796 10.64 -14.24 -14.44
N GLY A 797 10.92 -15.20 -15.33
CA GLY A 797 10.37 -15.16 -16.68
C GLY A 797 8.85 -14.96 -16.64
N TYR A 798 8.36 -14.03 -17.45
CA TYR A 798 6.93 -13.73 -17.62
C TYR A 798 6.26 -14.88 -18.38
N VAL A 799 5.76 -15.88 -17.64
CA VAL A 799 5.11 -17.07 -18.22
C VAL A 799 3.63 -16.84 -18.45
N TYR A 800 3.13 -17.29 -19.59
CA TYR A 800 1.71 -17.32 -19.94
C TYR A 800 1.42 -18.58 -20.79
N ASN A 801 0.16 -18.91 -21.03
CA ASN A 801 -0.23 -20.04 -21.86
C ASN A 801 -1.33 -19.56 -22.82
N ASP A 802 -0.94 -19.41 -24.07
CA ASP A 802 -1.81 -18.84 -25.12
C ASP A 802 -3.02 -19.73 -25.41
N PHE A 803 -2.83 -21.04 -25.39
CA PHE A 803 -3.91 -22.01 -25.61
C PHE A 803 -4.95 -21.97 -24.48
N GLU A 804 -4.50 -21.98 -23.22
CA GLU A 804 -5.41 -21.80 -22.08
C GLU A 804 -6.17 -20.47 -22.18
N ALA A 805 -5.52 -19.41 -22.67
CA ALA A 805 -6.15 -18.10 -22.79
C ALA A 805 -7.28 -18.08 -23.84
N HIS A 806 -7.05 -18.65 -25.03
CA HIS A 806 -8.09 -18.78 -26.06
C HIS A 806 -9.25 -19.68 -25.61
N LEU A 807 -8.93 -20.77 -24.92
CA LEU A 807 -9.93 -21.66 -24.33
C LEU A 807 -10.85 -20.91 -23.34
N ILE A 808 -10.29 -20.02 -22.52
CA ILE A 808 -11.05 -19.19 -21.58
C ILE A 808 -11.96 -18.20 -22.31
N VAL A 809 -11.49 -17.59 -23.40
CA VAL A 809 -12.31 -16.69 -24.23
C VAL A 809 -13.51 -17.45 -24.79
N GLN A 810 -13.29 -18.62 -25.42
CA GLN A 810 -14.37 -19.44 -25.97
C GLN A 810 -15.35 -19.90 -24.88
N LEU A 811 -14.85 -20.34 -23.72
CA LEU A 811 -15.68 -20.73 -22.57
C LEU A 811 -16.57 -19.59 -22.09
N THR A 812 -16.00 -18.39 -21.96
CA THR A 812 -16.73 -17.19 -21.53
C THR A 812 -17.83 -16.83 -22.52
N GLN A 813 -17.51 -16.83 -23.82
CA GLN A 813 -18.49 -16.59 -24.89
C GLN A 813 -19.62 -17.62 -24.89
N THR A 814 -19.28 -18.90 -24.70
CA THR A 814 -20.27 -19.98 -24.66
C THR A 814 -21.20 -19.88 -23.45
N LEU A 815 -20.64 -19.60 -22.26
CA LEU A 815 -21.43 -19.36 -21.05
C LEU A 815 -22.41 -18.21 -21.23
N MET A 816 -21.97 -17.11 -21.86
CA MET A 816 -22.85 -15.99 -22.19
C MET A 816 -23.93 -16.41 -23.20
N ALA A 817 -23.59 -17.09 -24.29
CA ALA A 817 -24.56 -17.53 -25.29
C ALA A 817 -25.69 -18.40 -24.69
N VAL A 818 -25.36 -19.23 -23.69
CA VAL A 818 -26.32 -20.12 -23.03
C VAL A 818 -27.15 -19.39 -21.96
N TYR A 819 -26.51 -18.63 -21.08
CA TYR A 819 -27.13 -18.16 -19.83
C TYR A 819 -27.51 -16.67 -19.82
N GLN A 820 -27.09 -15.89 -20.82
CA GLN A 820 -27.37 -14.45 -20.87
C GLN A 820 -28.86 -14.15 -20.90
N LYS A 821 -29.67 -15.01 -21.55
CA LYS A 821 -31.13 -14.84 -21.61
C LYS A 821 -31.81 -14.98 -20.25
N GLY A 822 -31.24 -15.76 -19.33
CA GLY A 822 -31.74 -15.86 -17.96
C GLY A 822 -31.09 -14.87 -16.99
N GLY A 823 -30.32 -13.90 -17.49
CA GLY A 823 -29.77 -12.80 -16.71
C GLY A 823 -28.33 -12.98 -16.22
N LEU A 824 -27.60 -14.00 -16.66
CA LEU A 824 -26.15 -14.08 -16.39
C LEU A 824 -25.43 -12.97 -17.16
N THR A 825 -24.62 -12.19 -16.47
CA THR A 825 -23.82 -11.11 -17.08
C THR A 825 -22.33 -11.44 -17.03
N LEU A 826 -21.52 -10.75 -17.84
CA LEU A 826 -20.06 -10.85 -17.75
C LEU A 826 -19.51 -10.37 -16.39
N SER A 827 -20.26 -9.51 -15.69
CA SER A 827 -19.91 -9.09 -14.34
C SER A 827 -20.08 -10.20 -13.30
N ASP A 828 -20.78 -11.29 -13.62
CA ASP A 828 -20.96 -12.48 -12.77
C ASP A 828 -19.90 -13.55 -13.01
N ILE A 829 -18.96 -13.32 -13.95
CA ILE A 829 -17.87 -14.23 -14.30
C ILE A 829 -16.53 -13.62 -13.85
N GLY A 830 -15.67 -14.46 -13.27
CA GLY A 830 -14.31 -14.10 -12.89
C GLY A 830 -13.27 -15.02 -13.51
N VAL A 831 -12.21 -14.45 -14.06
CA VAL A 831 -11.06 -15.20 -14.56
C VAL A 831 -9.86 -14.92 -13.66
N ILE A 832 -9.27 -16.00 -13.12
CA ILE A 832 -8.18 -15.94 -12.15
C ILE A 832 -6.97 -16.71 -12.69
N SER A 833 -5.78 -16.14 -12.54
CA SER A 833 -4.52 -16.85 -12.79
C SER A 833 -3.46 -16.45 -11.76
N PRO A 834 -2.55 -17.35 -11.33
CA PRO A 834 -1.46 -16.99 -10.43
C PRO A 834 -0.38 -16.12 -11.11
N PHE A 835 -0.34 -16.08 -12.45
CA PHE A 835 0.70 -15.37 -13.20
C PHE A 835 0.18 -14.05 -13.77
N LYS A 836 0.87 -12.95 -13.44
CA LYS A 836 0.51 -11.60 -13.90
C LYS A 836 0.55 -11.48 -15.44
N ARG A 837 1.50 -12.13 -16.12
CA ARG A 837 1.56 -12.10 -17.61
C ARG A 837 0.35 -12.78 -18.24
N GLN A 838 -0.14 -13.90 -17.69
CA GLN A 838 -1.36 -14.55 -18.17
C GLN A 838 -2.59 -13.62 -18.01
N VAL A 839 -2.70 -12.90 -16.89
CA VAL A 839 -3.79 -11.93 -16.68
C VAL A 839 -3.74 -10.81 -17.72
N ILE A 840 -2.55 -10.28 -18.00
CA ILE A 840 -2.36 -9.25 -19.03
C ILE A 840 -2.72 -9.81 -20.42
N HIS A 841 -2.22 -10.99 -20.76
CA HIS A 841 -2.49 -11.66 -22.04
C HIS A 841 -3.98 -11.92 -22.26
N LEU A 842 -4.69 -12.39 -21.23
CA LEU A 842 -6.15 -12.54 -21.27
C LEU A 842 -6.87 -11.21 -21.53
N ARG A 843 -6.46 -10.13 -20.89
CA ARG A 843 -7.04 -8.80 -21.13
C ARG A 843 -6.73 -8.28 -22.54
N GLU A 844 -5.55 -8.57 -23.07
CA GLU A 844 -5.17 -8.27 -24.45
C GLU A 844 -6.11 -9.01 -25.44
N LEU A 845 -6.38 -10.30 -25.21
CA LEU A 845 -7.28 -11.10 -26.06
C LEU A 845 -8.76 -10.68 -25.96
N PHE A 846 -9.26 -10.34 -24.77
CA PHE A 846 -10.64 -9.84 -24.61
C PHE A 846 -10.80 -8.38 -25.10
N GLY A 847 -9.73 -7.58 -25.08
CA GLY A 847 -9.75 -6.14 -25.29
C GLY A 847 -10.07 -5.35 -24.01
N GLU A 848 -9.21 -4.39 -23.64
CA GLU A 848 -9.35 -3.61 -22.40
C GLU A 848 -10.66 -2.79 -22.35
N GLU A 849 -11.12 -2.24 -23.46
CA GLU A 849 -12.39 -1.51 -23.53
C GLU A 849 -13.58 -2.43 -23.24
N PHE A 850 -13.58 -3.64 -23.82
CA PHE A 850 -14.61 -4.64 -23.59
C PHE A 850 -14.65 -5.06 -22.12
N VAL A 851 -13.49 -5.36 -21.53
CA VAL A 851 -13.35 -5.73 -20.11
C VAL A 851 -13.93 -4.65 -19.20
N LYS A 852 -13.63 -3.36 -19.47
CA LYS A 852 -14.15 -2.23 -18.70
C LYS A 852 -15.65 -2.02 -18.90
N GLN A 853 -16.12 -2.04 -20.14
CA GLN A 853 -17.53 -1.81 -20.50
C GLN A 853 -18.45 -2.83 -19.84
N TYR A 854 -18.07 -4.11 -19.90
CA TYR A 854 -18.89 -5.21 -19.38
C TYR A 854 -18.52 -5.64 -17.96
N LYS A 855 -17.57 -4.94 -17.32
CA LYS A 855 -17.08 -5.21 -15.96
C LYS A 855 -16.65 -6.66 -15.74
N LEU A 856 -16.05 -7.29 -16.76
CA LEU A 856 -15.47 -8.63 -16.64
C LEU A 856 -14.22 -8.56 -15.75
N GLU A 857 -14.14 -9.40 -14.74
CA GLU A 857 -13.01 -9.36 -13.80
C GLU A 857 -11.95 -10.40 -14.15
N ILE A 858 -10.82 -9.95 -14.70
CA ILE A 858 -9.63 -10.76 -14.99
C ILE A 858 -8.48 -10.27 -14.11
N ASN A 859 -8.14 -11.01 -13.05
CA ASN A 859 -7.11 -10.58 -12.09
C ASN A 859 -6.24 -11.73 -11.59
N THR A 860 -5.15 -11.39 -10.90
CA THR A 860 -4.40 -12.40 -10.13
C THR A 860 -5.18 -12.85 -8.90
N VAL A 861 -4.79 -13.99 -8.31
CA VAL A 861 -5.39 -14.48 -7.06
C VAL A 861 -5.37 -13.39 -5.97
N ASP A 862 -4.24 -12.72 -5.79
CA ASP A 862 -4.03 -11.66 -4.79
C ASP A 862 -4.99 -10.49 -4.99
N GLN A 863 -5.23 -10.08 -6.25
CA GLN A 863 -6.13 -8.98 -6.60
C GLN A 863 -7.63 -9.36 -6.50
N TYR A 864 -7.95 -10.65 -6.56
CA TYR A 864 -9.33 -11.18 -6.46
C TYR A 864 -9.80 -11.37 -5.01
N GLN A 865 -8.94 -11.08 -4.03
CA GLN A 865 -9.25 -11.27 -2.62
C GLN A 865 -10.46 -10.44 -2.18
N GLY A 866 -11.26 -11.01 -1.27
CA GLY A 866 -12.49 -10.38 -0.77
C GLY A 866 -13.68 -10.39 -1.75
N ARG A 867 -13.47 -10.76 -3.03
CA ARG A 867 -14.51 -10.81 -4.06
C ARG A 867 -15.12 -12.20 -4.18
N ASP A 868 -16.21 -12.33 -4.93
CA ASP A 868 -16.79 -13.59 -5.37
C ASP A 868 -17.61 -13.41 -6.65
N LYS A 869 -17.85 -14.51 -7.36
CA LYS A 869 -18.60 -14.54 -8.63
C LYS A 869 -19.46 -15.79 -8.72
N GLU A 870 -20.48 -15.72 -9.57
CA GLU A 870 -21.33 -16.87 -9.87
C GLU A 870 -20.50 -17.97 -10.54
N VAL A 871 -19.62 -17.59 -11.47
CA VAL A 871 -18.68 -18.49 -12.16
C VAL A 871 -17.24 -18.00 -11.99
N ILE A 872 -16.33 -18.92 -11.65
CA ILE A 872 -14.88 -18.68 -11.67
C ILE A 872 -14.20 -19.63 -12.64
N ILE A 873 -13.31 -19.07 -13.46
CA ILE A 873 -12.41 -19.81 -14.35
C ILE A 873 -10.98 -19.59 -13.87
N TYR A 874 -10.26 -20.67 -13.57
CA TYR A 874 -8.89 -20.64 -13.04
C TYR A 874 -7.90 -21.24 -14.03
N SER A 875 -6.97 -20.42 -14.53
CA SER A 875 -5.90 -20.80 -15.47
C SER A 875 -4.62 -21.13 -14.71
N CYS A 876 -4.14 -22.37 -14.84
CA CYS A 876 -2.95 -22.84 -14.13
C CYS A 876 -1.64 -22.49 -14.86
N VAL A 877 -1.69 -22.30 -16.18
CA VAL A 877 -0.58 -21.87 -17.07
C VAL A 877 0.55 -22.91 -17.23
N LYS A 878 1.08 -23.41 -16.12
CA LYS A 878 2.25 -24.29 -16.09
C LYS A 878 1.95 -25.64 -16.76
N SER A 879 2.77 -25.96 -17.76
CA SER A 879 2.73 -27.22 -18.50
C SER A 879 4.14 -27.76 -18.75
N TYR A 880 4.33 -29.05 -18.52
CA TYR A 880 5.55 -29.81 -18.73
C TYR A 880 5.24 -30.92 -19.73
N PHE A 881 6.05 -31.03 -20.78
CA PHE A 881 5.87 -32.03 -21.83
C PHE A 881 7.03 -33.04 -21.77
N LYS A 882 6.70 -34.34 -21.73
CA LYS A 882 7.64 -35.43 -22.03
C LYS A 882 7.24 -35.99 -23.39
N ASN A 883 8.16 -36.04 -24.35
CA ASN A 883 7.94 -36.80 -25.58
C ASN A 883 8.22 -38.29 -25.31
N ASP A 884 7.36 -39.17 -25.82
CA ASP A 884 7.49 -40.62 -25.67
C ASP A 884 8.58 -41.24 -26.59
N ASP A 885 9.10 -40.50 -27.58
CA ASP A 885 10.06 -41.00 -28.59
C ASP A 885 11.54 -40.75 -28.26
N ASP A 886 11.86 -40.11 -27.14
CA ASP A 886 13.23 -39.81 -26.75
C ASP A 886 13.37 -40.00 -25.23
N ASN A 887 14.15 -41.00 -24.79
CA ASN A 887 14.46 -41.22 -23.37
C ASN A 887 15.27 -40.06 -22.74
N SER A 888 15.55 -39.01 -23.52
CA SER A 888 16.10 -37.76 -23.06
C SER A 888 14.99 -36.71 -22.90
N PRO A 889 14.84 -36.06 -21.74
CA PRO A 889 13.94 -34.92 -21.62
C PRO A 889 14.42 -33.83 -22.58
N LYS A 890 13.62 -33.46 -23.60
CA LYS A 890 13.74 -32.14 -24.25
C LYS A 890 13.30 -31.07 -23.26
N LEU A 891 14.20 -30.87 -22.32
CA LEU A 891 14.36 -29.75 -21.45
C LEU A 891 14.23 -28.48 -22.33
N PRO A 892 13.25 -27.59 -22.10
CA PRO A 892 13.16 -26.32 -22.84
C PRO A 892 14.53 -25.63 -22.77
N ASN A 893 14.95 -24.87 -23.80
CA ASN A 893 16.30 -24.31 -23.95
C ASN A 893 16.86 -23.44 -22.76
N SER A 894 16.20 -23.41 -21.60
CA SER A 894 16.58 -22.79 -20.32
C SER A 894 16.81 -23.81 -19.17
N ALA A 895 17.08 -25.05 -19.54
CA ALA A 895 17.08 -26.26 -18.74
C ALA A 895 18.20 -26.47 -17.72
N ILE A 896 18.37 -25.53 -16.79
CA ILE A 896 18.90 -25.81 -15.43
C ILE A 896 17.99 -25.16 -14.35
N GLY A 897 17.02 -24.29 -14.71
CA GLY A 897 16.30 -23.46 -13.72
C GLY A 897 14.78 -23.64 -13.58
N VAL A 898 14.11 -24.47 -14.38
CA VAL A 898 12.63 -24.43 -14.52
C VAL A 898 11.96 -25.71 -14.06
N VAL A 899 11.74 -25.89 -12.74
CA VAL A 899 10.76 -26.91 -12.24
C VAL A 899 9.93 -26.46 -11.04
N PHE A 900 10.17 -25.32 -10.39
CA PHE A 900 9.41 -24.97 -9.18
C PHE A 900 8.91 -23.52 -9.16
N SER A 901 7.67 -23.30 -9.60
CA SER A 901 6.97 -22.06 -9.29
C SER A 901 6.57 -22.03 -7.80
N GLU A 902 7.13 -21.12 -7.02
CA GLU A 902 6.69 -20.89 -5.64
C GLU A 902 5.21 -20.52 -5.54
N LEU A 903 4.68 -19.84 -6.57
CA LEU A 903 3.28 -19.38 -6.60
C LEU A 903 2.28 -20.53 -6.60
N LEU A 904 2.60 -21.66 -7.25
CA LEU A 904 1.75 -22.85 -7.28
C LEU A 904 1.97 -23.79 -6.07
N LYS A 905 3.04 -23.58 -5.29
CA LYS A 905 3.28 -24.31 -4.03
C LYS A 905 2.49 -23.75 -2.85
N ASP A 906 1.97 -22.54 -2.98
CA ASP A 906 1.22 -21.85 -1.94
C ASP A 906 -0.24 -22.35 -1.86
N GLU A 907 -0.53 -23.15 -0.84
CA GLU A 907 -1.87 -23.69 -0.56
C GLU A 907 -2.91 -22.58 -0.34
N ARG A 908 -2.51 -21.44 0.24
CA ARG A 908 -3.41 -20.33 0.57
C ARG A 908 -3.91 -19.63 -0.70
N ARG A 909 -3.06 -19.51 -1.74
CA ARG A 909 -3.44 -18.96 -3.05
C ARG A 909 -4.49 -19.84 -3.74
N LEU A 910 -4.25 -21.15 -3.78
CA LEU A 910 -5.21 -22.09 -4.36
C LEU A 910 -6.55 -22.05 -3.60
N ASN A 911 -6.50 -22.02 -2.26
CA ASN A 911 -7.69 -21.89 -1.43
C ASN A 911 -8.49 -20.61 -1.73
N VAL A 912 -7.81 -19.46 -1.89
CA VAL A 912 -8.50 -18.22 -2.27
C VAL A 912 -9.17 -18.36 -3.63
N ALA A 913 -8.47 -18.88 -4.64
CA ALA A 913 -9.01 -19.06 -5.99
C ALA A 913 -10.26 -19.95 -6.01
N VAL A 914 -10.21 -21.12 -5.36
CA VAL A 914 -11.35 -22.07 -5.27
C VAL A 914 -12.54 -21.42 -4.59
N THR A 915 -12.31 -20.69 -3.49
CA THR A 915 -13.37 -20.11 -2.64
C THR A 915 -14.00 -18.82 -3.20
N ARG A 916 -13.62 -18.39 -4.41
CA ARG A 916 -14.26 -17.26 -5.11
C ARG A 916 -15.54 -17.65 -5.83
N ALA A 917 -15.74 -18.93 -6.14
CA ALA A 917 -16.88 -19.42 -6.91
C ALA A 917 -18.12 -19.63 -6.02
N LYS A 918 -19.30 -19.23 -6.50
CA LYS A 918 -20.58 -19.56 -5.85
C LYS A 918 -21.24 -20.81 -6.43
N LYS A 919 -21.42 -20.82 -7.75
CA LYS A 919 -22.21 -21.84 -8.47
C LYS A 919 -21.37 -22.73 -9.37
N LYS A 920 -20.31 -22.21 -10.00
CA LYS A 920 -19.46 -22.99 -10.90
C LYS A 920 -17.99 -22.59 -10.82
N LEU A 921 -17.12 -23.59 -10.75
CA LEU A 921 -15.67 -23.49 -10.75
C LEU A 921 -15.09 -24.33 -11.89
N ILE A 922 -14.39 -23.67 -12.80
CA ILE A 922 -13.74 -24.29 -13.95
C ILE A 922 -12.23 -24.12 -13.80
N ILE A 923 -11.51 -25.22 -13.66
CA ILE A 923 -10.04 -25.22 -13.54
C ILE A 923 -9.48 -25.73 -14.87
N ILE A 924 -8.50 -25.01 -15.42
CA ILE A 924 -7.84 -25.35 -16.68
C ILE A 924 -6.36 -25.52 -16.39
N GLY A 925 -5.78 -26.63 -16.80
CA GLY A 925 -4.34 -26.84 -16.70
C GLY A 925 -3.88 -28.25 -17.07
N ASN A 926 -2.56 -28.41 -17.15
CA ASN A 926 -1.94 -29.68 -17.46
C ASN A 926 -1.83 -30.53 -16.17
N ARG A 927 -2.62 -31.61 -16.09
CA ARG A 927 -2.69 -32.43 -14.87
C ARG A 927 -1.36 -33.09 -14.53
N SER A 928 -0.61 -33.57 -15.53
CA SER A 928 0.69 -34.23 -15.31
C SER A 928 1.72 -33.28 -14.69
N SER A 929 1.66 -32.00 -15.06
CA SER A 929 2.52 -30.95 -14.53
C SER A 929 2.13 -30.55 -13.11
N LEU A 930 0.82 -30.39 -12.87
CA LEU A 930 0.30 -29.90 -11.60
C LEU A 930 0.45 -30.90 -10.45
N LYS A 931 0.53 -32.20 -10.72
CA LYS A 931 0.80 -33.24 -9.70
C LYS A 931 2.10 -33.03 -8.93
N HIS A 932 3.06 -32.29 -9.48
CA HIS A 932 4.33 -31.97 -8.81
C HIS A 932 4.19 -30.89 -7.73
N TYR A 933 3.05 -30.22 -7.63
CA TYR A 933 2.76 -29.22 -6.61
C TYR A 933 1.82 -29.81 -5.55
N SER A 934 2.28 -29.85 -4.29
CA SER A 934 1.52 -30.45 -3.18
C SER A 934 0.07 -29.94 -3.06
N PRO A 935 -0.23 -28.63 -3.17
CA PRO A 935 -1.62 -28.16 -3.13
C PRO A 935 -2.50 -28.72 -4.25
N PHE A 936 -1.96 -28.79 -5.47
CA PHE A 936 -2.67 -29.33 -6.62
C PHE A 936 -2.78 -30.85 -6.57
N GLN A 937 -1.82 -31.55 -5.99
CA GLN A 937 -1.93 -32.99 -5.73
C GLN A 937 -3.14 -33.27 -4.81
N LYS A 938 -3.26 -32.54 -3.69
CA LYS A 938 -4.42 -32.65 -2.78
C LYS A 938 -5.74 -32.34 -3.51
N LEU A 939 -5.77 -31.26 -4.30
CA LEU A 939 -6.92 -30.87 -5.12
C LEU A 939 -7.34 -32.01 -6.07
N LEU A 940 -6.40 -32.51 -6.89
CA LEU A 940 -6.65 -33.54 -7.89
C LEU A 940 -7.09 -34.87 -7.27
N THR A 941 -6.58 -35.23 -6.09
CA THR A 941 -7.01 -36.43 -5.35
C THR A 941 -8.38 -36.25 -4.70
N SER A 942 -8.77 -35.02 -4.38
CA SER A 942 -10.08 -34.70 -3.78
C SER A 942 -11.22 -34.63 -4.81
N MET A 943 -10.91 -34.55 -6.10
CA MET A 943 -11.88 -34.48 -7.19
C MET A 943 -12.33 -35.87 -7.64
N GLN A 944 -13.60 -35.97 -8.03
CA GLN A 944 -14.21 -37.21 -8.51
C GLN A 944 -13.89 -37.48 -9.99
N PRO A 945 -13.87 -38.75 -10.45
CA PRO A 945 -13.53 -39.08 -11.84
C PRO A 945 -14.39 -38.35 -12.89
N HIS A 946 -15.68 -38.14 -12.61
CA HIS A 946 -16.60 -37.45 -13.51
C HIS A 946 -16.33 -35.94 -13.63
N GLN A 947 -15.55 -35.34 -12.74
CA GLN A 947 -15.23 -33.90 -12.79
C GLN A 947 -14.07 -33.59 -13.76
N PHE A 948 -13.38 -34.61 -14.26
CA PHE A 948 -12.31 -34.45 -15.24
C PHE A 948 -12.85 -34.47 -16.67
N VAL A 949 -12.38 -33.54 -17.49
CA VAL A 949 -12.65 -33.44 -18.92
C VAL A 949 -11.32 -33.43 -19.65
N LYS A 950 -10.99 -34.53 -20.35
CA LYS A 950 -9.74 -34.62 -21.12
C LYS A 950 -9.92 -34.04 -22.51
N LEU A 951 -9.21 -32.97 -22.84
CA LEU A 951 -9.38 -32.30 -24.13
C LEU A 951 -8.98 -33.17 -25.32
N CYS A 952 -7.96 -34.03 -25.18
CA CYS A 952 -7.51 -34.92 -26.26
C CYS A 952 -8.53 -35.99 -26.68
N GLU A 953 -9.54 -36.26 -25.85
CA GLU A 953 -10.62 -37.23 -26.13
C GLU A 953 -11.90 -36.55 -26.66
N HIS A 954 -11.89 -35.22 -26.80
CA HIS A 954 -13.02 -34.41 -27.26
C HIS A 954 -12.66 -33.63 -28.54
N ASN A 955 -13.64 -33.31 -29.37
CA ASN A 955 -13.41 -32.54 -30.60
C ASN A 955 -13.02 -31.10 -30.23
N TYR A 956 -11.72 -30.80 -30.20
CA TYR A 956 -11.19 -29.46 -29.94
C TYR A 956 -10.82 -28.73 -31.24
N ASP A 957 -11.04 -29.35 -32.41
CA ASP A 957 -10.79 -28.74 -33.72
C ASP A 957 -11.63 -27.46 -33.93
N ASP A 958 -12.81 -27.36 -33.30
CA ASP A 958 -13.62 -26.12 -33.27
C ASP A 958 -12.86 -24.92 -32.64
N LEU A 959 -11.92 -25.16 -31.73
CA LEU A 959 -11.04 -24.12 -31.15
C LEU A 959 -9.95 -23.72 -32.15
N LEU A 960 -9.47 -24.64 -32.98
CA LEU A 960 -8.46 -24.35 -34.02
C LEU A 960 -9.05 -23.57 -35.21
N ASP A 961 -10.32 -23.80 -35.55
CA ASP A 961 -11.03 -23.08 -36.63
C ASP A 961 -11.54 -21.69 -36.21
N THR A 962 -11.70 -21.45 -34.90
CA THR A 962 -12.07 -20.14 -34.33
C THR A 962 -10.87 -19.28 -33.89
N LEU A 963 -9.64 -19.82 -33.93
CA LEU A 963 -8.42 -19.02 -33.79
C LEU A 963 -8.37 -18.00 -34.94
N PRO A 964 -8.38 -16.68 -34.65
CA PRO A 964 -8.34 -15.68 -35.70
C PRO A 964 -7.03 -15.81 -36.48
N LYS A 965 -7.11 -16.14 -37.77
CA LYS A 965 -5.94 -16.14 -38.66
C LYS A 965 -5.35 -14.74 -38.90
N ASN A 966 -6.02 -13.67 -38.46
CA ASN A 966 -5.51 -12.31 -38.31
C ASN A 966 -6.57 -11.49 -37.57
N LEU A 967 -6.23 -10.89 -36.43
CA LEU A 967 -6.98 -9.75 -35.87
C LEU A 967 -6.07 -8.52 -36.00
N ASN A 968 -6.30 -7.73 -37.05
CA ASN A 968 -5.84 -6.35 -37.16
C ASN A 968 -6.88 -5.42 -36.54
#